data_AF-A0A7V9U615-F1
#
_entry.id   AF-A0A7V9U615-F1
#
_cell.length_a   1.000
_cell.length_b   1.000
_cell.length_c   1.000
_cell.angle_alpha   90.00
_cell.angle_beta   90.00
_cell.angle_gamma   90.00
#
_symmetry.space_group_name_H-M   'P 1'
#
loop_
_entity.id
_entity.type
_entity.pdbx_description
1 polymer ?
#
loop_
_entity_poly.entity_id
_entity_poly.type
_entity_poly.pdbx_seq_one_letter_code
_entity_poly.pdbx_strand_id
1 'polypeptide(L)'
;LRESLAANSAFAMAGYQQGKFVLRYRTSAGLSMTEQAQTINTSTPWVRLKRQGNTFTAYRSADGVTWTSVASHTFTIASTASFGLATSAGGGTTGSTGVVQTQAGYSQLTAVSTTPPAAPSVPSATVRSATQVDLTWTDNSTDESGFRVERKQMGNWVALSPDTATDATSFSDTTAPAGATTEYRVLALGASGVTTPGPGLTVSLPASTSGTNTTVATTTASYGRDGGYATTNYGAQPVLEVKNSSTDYRRTAYLRFDLSSVSSITQGKLRLYGGFNSSGPTANIGVYSMSDTSWDEGTITWQSHPVTGTEPSGTLRASATVTGTGAWYEWDVTSYLQAEKAAGRNLVSLQVWSNSYTTTDPQVQFNSDEAATNKPELTIQSGGGGALTLNTGNANDLVSLSSTASTVGVTIGTTTVNYDIGAVSAVVLNTQDGDDTVITNLPATVPVHFNGGNGSETVTVNGGNLRFTTNERLAALTVAAGAKATMVANGNWALHTGTLSVSSTGHVDLTNNDLIVESGSFSDLWATVLASFGGTTGITSTTDGTQILAMFDNAYGGETTWSGHTVGASAIIAKYTYMGDLNLDGQVTGDDYTVIDSNLDTTPPVGSAWLRGDANLDGIVSADDNTVIDSNLGLGEGNPL
;
A
#
# COMPACT_ATOMS: atom_id res chain seq x y z
N LEU A 1 47.77 17.71 22.60
CA LEU A 1 47.03 16.51 22.14
C LEU A 1 48.02 15.37 21.95
N ARG A 2 47.76 14.18 22.49
CA ARG A 2 48.63 13.00 22.46
C ARG A 2 47.80 11.76 22.15
N GLU A 3 48.38 10.82 21.42
CA GLU A 3 47.70 9.56 21.04
C GLU A 3 47.47 8.65 22.26
N SER A 4 48.45 8.61 23.17
CA SER A 4 48.37 7.85 24.43
C SER A 4 49.13 8.56 25.55
N LEU A 5 49.05 8.02 26.77
CA LEU A 5 49.73 8.57 27.94
C LEU A 5 51.23 8.23 28.00
N ALA A 6 51.71 7.25 27.21
CA ALA A 6 53.10 6.83 27.18
C ALA A 6 54.03 8.01 26.82
N ALA A 7 55.14 8.22 27.52
CA ALA A 7 56.01 9.41 27.36
C ALA A 7 56.53 9.63 25.91
N ASN A 8 56.71 8.55 25.17
CA ASN A 8 57.19 8.55 23.78
C ASN A 8 56.07 8.61 22.72
N SER A 9 54.80 8.70 23.10
CA SER A 9 53.62 8.71 22.20
C SER A 9 53.67 9.83 21.14
N ALA A 10 53.04 9.59 19.98
CA ALA A 10 52.78 10.61 18.97
C ALA A 10 51.93 11.75 19.57
N PHE A 11 52.23 12.99 19.18
CA PHE A 11 51.54 14.15 19.73
C PHE A 11 51.62 15.37 18.83
N ALA A 12 50.70 16.32 19.06
CA ALA A 12 50.79 17.69 18.58
C ALA A 12 50.48 18.66 19.73
N MET A 13 51.23 19.75 19.81
CA MET A 13 51.08 20.80 20.81
C MET A 13 51.34 22.16 20.19
N ALA A 14 50.45 23.12 20.44
CA ALA A 14 50.72 24.53 20.24
C ALA A 14 51.18 25.14 21.57
N GLY A 15 52.17 26.03 21.55
CA GLY A 15 52.69 26.66 22.75
C GLY A 15 53.36 28.00 22.49
N TYR A 16 53.65 28.73 23.57
CA TYR A 16 54.44 29.95 23.54
C TYR A 16 55.63 29.81 24.50
N GLN A 17 56.85 30.05 24.02
CA GLN A 17 58.07 29.95 24.82
C GLN A 17 59.12 30.94 24.32
N GLN A 18 59.78 31.67 25.23
CA GLN A 18 60.92 32.54 24.92
C GLN A 18 60.68 33.49 23.72
N GLY A 19 59.50 34.13 23.64
CA GLY A 19 59.18 35.04 22.53
C GLY A 19 58.78 34.35 21.22
N LYS A 20 58.60 33.02 21.20
CA LYS A 20 58.22 32.25 20.01
C LYS A 20 56.90 31.52 20.21
N PHE A 21 56.04 31.58 19.20
CA PHE A 21 54.93 30.64 19.07
C PHE A 21 55.41 29.39 18.35
N VAL A 22 55.03 28.22 18.86
CA VAL A 22 55.52 26.95 18.34
C VAL A 22 54.38 25.98 18.06
N LEU A 23 54.52 25.21 16.99
CA LEU A 23 53.88 23.92 16.80
C LEU A 23 54.95 22.84 17.02
N ARG A 24 54.80 22.06 18.09
CA ARG A 24 55.64 20.90 18.36
C ARG A 24 54.86 19.63 18.08
N TYR A 25 55.49 18.68 17.42
CA TYR A 25 54.85 17.42 17.12
C TYR A 25 55.84 16.26 17.08
N ARG A 26 55.28 15.07 17.26
CA ARG A 26 55.95 13.79 17.02
C ARG A 26 54.98 12.95 16.22
N THR A 27 55.41 12.52 15.02
CA THR A 27 54.52 11.87 14.05
C THR A 27 54.26 10.39 14.34
N SER A 28 55.09 9.74 15.15
CA SER A 28 54.91 8.35 15.59
C SER A 28 55.63 8.10 16.93
N ALA A 29 55.21 7.08 17.66
CA ALA A 29 55.81 6.72 18.94
C ALA A 29 57.32 6.44 18.81
N GLY A 30 58.13 7.00 19.71
CA GLY A 30 59.58 6.78 19.74
C GLY A 30 60.43 7.71 18.85
N LEU A 31 59.82 8.48 17.95
CA LEU A 31 60.56 9.47 17.14
C LEU A 31 60.98 10.71 17.96
N SER A 32 61.99 11.42 17.46
CA SER A 32 62.37 12.73 17.98
C SER A 32 61.26 13.76 17.74
N MET A 33 61.13 14.72 18.66
CA MET A 33 60.17 15.82 18.53
C MET A 33 60.66 16.82 17.47
N THR A 34 59.76 17.29 16.61
CA THR A 34 60.00 18.36 15.64
C THR A 34 59.29 19.64 16.09
N GLU A 35 59.95 20.79 15.91
CA GLU A 35 59.41 22.11 16.24
C GLU A 35 59.36 23.00 15.00
N GLN A 36 58.20 23.59 14.73
CA GLN A 36 58.05 24.72 13.83
C GLN A 36 57.74 25.95 14.66
N ALA A 37 58.58 26.99 14.57
CA ALA A 37 58.52 28.16 15.42
C ALA A 37 58.45 29.46 14.61
N GLN A 38 57.70 30.44 15.13
CA GLN A 38 57.67 31.81 14.62
C GLN A 38 57.99 32.79 15.76
N THR A 39 59.00 33.64 15.57
CA THR A 39 59.39 34.69 16.53
C THR A 39 58.43 35.87 16.46
N ILE A 40 57.84 36.26 17.60
CA ILE A 40 56.86 37.35 17.65
C ILE A 40 56.95 38.11 18.98
N ASN A 41 57.05 39.44 18.91
CA ASN A 41 57.12 40.33 20.07
C ASN A 41 55.70 40.74 20.53
N THR A 42 55.07 39.96 21.42
CA THR A 42 53.78 40.32 22.05
C THR A 42 53.81 40.02 23.55
N SER A 43 53.14 40.85 24.37
CA SER A 43 53.18 40.73 25.85
C SER A 43 52.19 39.74 26.45
N THR A 44 51.11 39.35 25.75
CA THR A 44 50.11 38.37 26.26
C THR A 44 49.53 37.51 25.13
N PRO A 45 49.94 36.24 24.98
CA PRO A 45 49.53 35.41 23.85
C PRO A 45 48.36 34.47 24.17
N TRP A 46 47.30 34.50 23.37
CA TRP A 46 46.34 33.39 23.27
C TRP A 46 46.87 32.33 22.29
N VAL A 47 46.82 31.05 22.69
CA VAL A 47 47.31 29.91 21.91
C VAL A 47 46.16 28.94 21.63
N ARG A 48 46.10 28.41 20.41
CA ARG A 48 45.11 27.39 20.02
C ARG A 48 45.74 26.33 19.14
N LEU A 49 45.39 25.07 19.35
CA LEU A 49 45.69 23.97 18.44
C LEU A 49 44.38 23.47 17.83
N LYS A 50 44.30 23.40 16.50
CA LYS A 50 43.16 22.83 15.76
C LYS A 50 43.59 21.53 15.10
N ARG A 51 42.80 20.46 15.22
CA ARG A 51 42.91 19.23 14.43
C ARG A 51 41.75 19.17 13.45
N GLN A 52 42.02 18.91 12.17
CA GLN A 52 41.02 18.55 11.16
C GLN A 52 41.54 17.31 10.42
N GLY A 53 40.90 16.15 10.62
CA GLY A 53 41.43 14.86 10.18
C GLY A 53 42.83 14.61 10.76
N ASN A 54 43.84 14.47 9.89
CA ASN A 54 45.25 14.29 10.26
C ASN A 54 46.07 15.59 10.23
N THR A 55 45.43 16.74 9.99
CA THR A 55 46.11 18.05 9.91
C THR A 55 46.01 18.80 11.23
N PHE A 56 47.14 19.26 11.73
CA PHE A 56 47.30 20.01 12.98
C PHE A 56 47.80 21.41 12.67
N THR A 57 47.01 22.41 13.05
CA THR A 57 47.36 23.82 12.84
C THR A 57 47.43 24.55 14.18
N ALA A 58 48.57 25.17 14.45
CA ALA A 58 48.75 26.05 15.60
C ALA A 58 48.34 27.48 15.22
N TYR A 59 47.57 28.12 16.09
CA TYR A 59 47.12 29.50 15.94
C TYR A 59 47.53 30.33 17.14
N ARG A 60 47.69 31.63 16.87
CA ARG A 60 47.87 32.67 17.88
C ARG A 60 46.76 33.70 17.79
N SER A 61 46.55 34.41 18.89
CA SER A 61 45.67 35.57 18.94
C SER A 61 46.16 36.55 20.01
N ALA A 62 45.93 37.84 19.79
CA ALA A 62 46.17 38.89 20.79
C ALA A 62 44.95 39.12 21.69
N ASP A 63 43.73 38.82 21.19
CA ASP A 63 42.44 39.15 21.80
C ASP A 63 41.60 37.91 22.19
N GLY A 64 42.03 36.70 21.80
CA GLY A 64 41.29 35.44 21.99
C GLY A 64 40.17 35.22 20.97
N VAL A 65 39.91 36.19 20.08
CA VAL A 65 38.78 36.20 19.14
C VAL A 65 39.28 36.08 17.70
N THR A 66 40.27 36.87 17.32
CA THR A 66 40.86 36.91 15.98
C THR A 66 42.11 36.04 15.94
N TRP A 67 42.10 34.99 15.12
CA TRP A 67 43.16 33.97 15.11
C TRP A 67 44.00 34.01 13.83
N THR A 68 45.32 34.02 13.98
CA THR A 68 46.29 33.91 12.88
C THR A 68 47.02 32.58 12.95
N SER A 69 47.13 31.85 11.84
CA SER A 69 47.88 30.59 11.79
C SER A 69 49.38 30.83 11.93
N VAL A 70 50.03 30.04 12.77
CA VAL A 70 51.48 30.05 12.97
C VAL A 70 52.15 29.01 12.09
N ALA A 71 51.65 27.77 12.15
CA ALA A 71 52.24 26.61 11.49
C ALA A 71 51.19 25.52 11.32
N SER A 72 51.36 24.68 10.30
CA SER A 72 50.48 23.54 10.02
C SER A 72 51.31 22.31 9.64
N HIS A 73 50.93 21.15 10.15
CA HIS A 73 51.55 19.89 9.79
C HIS A 73 50.55 18.75 9.75
N THR A 74 50.72 17.83 8.80
CA THR A 74 49.81 16.70 8.60
C THR A 74 50.53 15.40 8.91
N PHE A 75 49.99 14.62 9.84
CA PHE A 75 50.47 13.29 10.17
C PHE A 75 49.36 12.44 10.79
N THR A 76 49.45 11.13 10.62
CA THR A 76 48.46 10.19 11.16
C THR A 76 48.57 10.08 12.67
N ILE A 77 47.43 10.15 13.35
CA ILE A 77 47.29 9.84 14.77
C ILE A 77 45.93 9.17 14.96
N ALA A 78 45.76 8.31 15.96
CA ALA A 78 44.50 7.63 16.24
C ALA A 78 43.27 8.57 16.27
N SER A 79 42.10 8.03 15.94
CA SER A 79 40.82 8.74 15.98
C SER A 79 40.48 9.20 17.40
N THR A 80 40.86 8.42 18.41
CA THR A 80 40.81 8.78 19.83
C THR A 80 42.15 9.38 20.28
N ALA A 81 42.12 10.52 20.97
CA ALA A 81 43.32 11.16 21.49
C ALA A 81 43.03 11.91 22.80
N SER A 82 44.05 12.00 23.67
CA SER A 82 43.99 12.78 24.91
C SER A 82 44.48 14.21 24.67
N PHE A 83 43.86 15.21 25.28
CA PHE A 83 44.36 16.59 25.27
C PHE A 83 44.44 17.17 26.69
N GLY A 84 45.15 18.28 26.82
CA GLY A 84 45.38 18.96 28.09
C GLY A 84 46.22 20.21 27.88
N LEU A 85 46.24 21.07 28.90
CA LEU A 85 47.06 22.28 28.95
C LEU A 85 48.17 22.07 29.98
N ALA A 86 49.37 22.57 29.69
CA ALA A 86 50.49 22.53 30.62
C ALA A 86 51.27 23.84 30.56
N THR A 87 51.70 24.33 31.71
CA THR A 87 52.62 25.46 31.84
C THR A 87 53.90 24.99 32.50
N SER A 88 55.05 25.41 31.99
CA SER A 88 56.34 25.17 32.63
C SER A 88 57.11 26.48 32.79
N ALA A 89 57.72 26.67 33.96
CA ALA A 89 58.71 27.71 34.18
C ALA A 89 60.10 27.14 33.85
N GLY A 90 60.79 27.72 32.87
CA GLY A 90 62.09 27.24 32.41
C GLY A 90 63.24 27.78 33.26
N GLY A 91 63.93 26.90 33.97
CA GLY A 91 65.31 27.09 34.44
C GLY A 91 66.15 25.94 33.91
N GLY A 92 67.23 26.23 33.19
CA GLY A 92 68.07 25.23 32.55
C GLY A 92 68.69 24.23 33.54
N THR A 93 68.92 23.01 33.03
CA THR A 93 69.62 21.88 33.67
C THR A 93 69.02 21.33 34.98
N THR A 94 68.41 20.14 34.84
CA THR A 94 67.97 19.21 35.91
C THR A 94 66.77 19.67 36.74
N GLY A 95 65.59 19.10 36.46
CA GLY A 95 64.43 19.11 37.36
C GLY A 95 63.58 20.38 37.35
N SER A 96 62.88 20.67 36.24
CA SER A 96 61.76 21.60 36.28
C SER A 96 60.49 20.85 36.72
N THR A 97 60.00 21.14 37.93
CA THR A 97 58.65 20.75 38.38
C THR A 97 57.62 21.51 37.54
N GLY A 98 57.15 20.89 36.46
CA GLY A 98 55.97 21.37 35.75
C GLY A 98 54.76 21.26 36.67
N VAL A 99 54.30 22.39 37.21
CA VAL A 99 53.01 22.43 37.90
C VAL A 99 51.93 22.30 36.84
N VAL A 100 51.37 21.10 36.71
CA VAL A 100 50.11 20.88 36.00
C VAL A 100 49.01 21.47 36.87
N GLN A 101 48.72 22.77 36.73
CA GLN A 101 47.46 23.28 37.24
C GLN A 101 46.35 22.81 36.30
N THR A 102 45.41 22.06 36.90
CA THR A 102 44.18 21.48 36.34
C THR A 102 44.32 20.38 35.27
N GLN A 103 44.32 19.13 35.74
CA GLN A 103 43.83 17.96 34.99
C GLN A 103 42.29 18.04 34.89
N ALA A 104 41.78 18.97 34.07
CA ALA A 104 40.36 19.03 33.77
C ALA A 104 40.02 17.95 32.72
N GLY A 105 39.30 16.92 33.17
CA GLY A 105 38.47 15.96 32.42
C GLY A 105 38.84 15.66 30.97
N TYR A 106 39.46 14.50 30.74
CA TYR A 106 39.63 13.92 29.40
C TYR A 106 38.26 13.58 28.79
N SER A 107 37.72 14.42 27.91
CA SER A 107 36.68 13.99 26.98
C SER A 107 37.35 13.44 25.74
N GLN A 108 37.04 12.19 25.37
CA GLN A 108 37.49 11.64 24.10
C GLN A 108 36.87 12.48 22.97
N LEU A 109 37.70 12.98 22.06
CA LEU A 109 37.22 13.50 20.78
C LEU A 109 36.87 12.28 19.92
N THR A 110 35.60 11.90 19.88
CA THR A 110 35.09 10.98 18.86
C THR A 110 35.02 11.76 17.55
N ALA A 111 35.52 11.17 16.46
CA ALA A 111 35.34 11.76 15.14
C ALA A 111 33.83 11.85 14.86
N VAL A 112 33.30 13.06 14.74
CA VAL A 112 31.95 13.28 14.19
C VAL A 112 32.02 13.09 12.69
N SER A 113 31.07 12.30 12.16
CA SER A 113 30.84 12.19 10.73
C SER A 113 30.67 13.60 10.14
N THR A 114 31.13 13.80 8.90
CA THR A 114 30.98 15.08 8.18
C THR A 114 30.07 14.95 6.97
N THR A 115 29.64 13.74 6.67
CA THR A 115 28.66 13.44 5.63
C THR A 115 27.32 13.19 6.30
N PRO A 116 26.21 13.70 5.75
CA PRO A 116 24.88 13.25 6.14
C PRO A 116 24.77 11.73 6.00
N PRO A 117 23.87 11.06 6.76
CA PRO A 117 23.68 9.62 6.64
C PRO A 117 23.32 9.17 5.21
N ALA A 118 23.39 7.87 4.95
CA ALA A 118 22.91 7.32 3.68
C ALA A 118 21.38 7.39 3.61
N ALA A 119 20.85 7.79 2.45
CA ALA A 119 19.40 7.90 2.26
C ALA A 119 18.71 6.53 2.35
N PRO A 120 17.56 6.42 3.04
CA PRO A 120 16.75 5.22 3.00
C PRO A 120 16.19 4.96 1.60
N SER A 121 15.96 3.69 1.28
CA SER A 121 15.20 3.29 0.10
C SER A 121 13.75 3.03 0.50
N VAL A 122 12.76 3.57 -0.21
CA VAL A 122 11.32 3.36 0.08
C VAL A 122 10.75 2.20 -0.79
N PRO A 123 10.65 0.96 -0.27
CA PRO A 123 10.28 -0.26 -0.97
C PRO A 123 8.78 -0.49 -1.12
N SER A 124 7.91 -0.07 -0.18
CA SER A 124 6.47 -0.36 -0.31
C SER A 124 5.58 0.42 0.67
N ALA A 125 4.29 0.49 0.32
CA ALA A 125 3.21 0.97 1.18
C ALA A 125 2.01 0.01 1.18
N THR A 126 1.31 -0.04 2.31
CA THR A 126 0.00 -0.68 2.46
C THR A 126 -1.02 0.33 2.96
N VAL A 127 -2.06 0.59 2.17
CA VAL A 127 -3.18 1.47 2.52
C VAL A 127 -4.20 0.67 3.33
N ARG A 128 -4.34 1.00 4.61
CA ARG A 128 -5.23 0.29 5.56
C ARG A 128 -6.66 0.82 5.54
N SER A 129 -6.81 2.10 5.23
CA SER A 129 -8.10 2.78 5.14
C SER A 129 -8.00 4.03 4.27
N ALA A 130 -9.11 4.73 4.07
CA ALA A 130 -9.14 6.02 3.39
C ALA A 130 -8.22 7.07 4.04
N THR A 131 -7.80 6.91 5.31
CA THR A 131 -6.95 7.88 6.00
C THR A 131 -5.70 7.29 6.64
N GLN A 132 -5.35 6.04 6.31
CA GLN A 132 -4.19 5.38 6.90
C GLN A 132 -3.31 4.66 5.88
N VAL A 133 -2.02 4.99 5.89
CA VAL A 133 -0.98 4.38 5.07
C VAL A 133 0.15 3.89 5.95
N ASP A 134 0.48 2.61 5.84
CA ASP A 134 1.67 2.03 6.47
C ASP A 134 2.81 1.97 5.47
N LEU A 135 3.91 2.65 5.78
CA LEU A 135 5.13 2.71 4.99
C LEU A 135 6.17 1.77 5.60
N THR A 136 6.94 1.10 4.74
CA THR A 136 8.12 0.34 5.14
C THR A 136 9.32 0.78 4.33
N TRP A 137 10.52 0.74 4.92
CA TRP A 137 11.77 1.07 4.25
C TRP A 137 12.98 0.24 4.61
N THR A 138 13.97 0.28 3.70
CA THR A 138 15.30 -0.26 3.95
C THR A 138 16.17 0.85 4.51
N ASP A 139 16.65 0.63 5.71
CA ASP A 139 17.69 1.44 6.33
C ASP A 139 19.04 1.15 5.65
N ASN A 140 19.64 2.18 5.07
CA ASN A 140 20.97 2.12 4.46
C ASN A 140 22.01 2.88 5.29
N SER A 141 21.61 3.51 6.39
CA SER A 141 22.44 4.32 7.28
C SER A 141 22.99 3.49 8.46
N THR A 142 24.04 4.02 9.10
CA THR A 142 24.65 3.43 10.31
C THR A 142 25.03 4.51 11.34
N ASP A 143 24.73 5.77 11.00
CA ASP A 143 25.11 6.98 11.72
C ASP A 143 23.92 7.94 11.90
N GLU A 144 22.71 7.41 11.71
CA GLU A 144 21.46 8.08 11.95
C GLU A 144 21.04 8.04 13.42
N SER A 145 20.18 8.98 13.77
CA SER A 145 19.55 9.20 15.08
C SER A 145 18.04 8.97 15.00
N GLY A 146 17.53 8.68 13.79
CA GLY A 146 16.12 8.50 13.48
C GLY A 146 15.82 8.77 12.00
N PHE A 147 14.55 8.62 11.62
CA PHE A 147 14.07 8.92 10.27
C PHE A 147 12.91 9.92 10.29
N ARG A 148 12.88 10.77 9.28
CA ARG A 148 11.77 11.67 9.00
C ARG A 148 10.98 11.15 7.82
N VAL A 149 9.70 10.95 8.02
CA VAL A 149 8.75 10.69 6.93
C VAL A 149 8.13 12.01 6.52
N GLU A 150 8.18 12.31 5.23
CA GLU A 150 7.52 13.47 4.65
C GLU A 150 6.49 13.03 3.63
N ARG A 151 5.39 13.76 3.55
CA ARG A 151 4.37 13.58 2.53
C ARG A 151 4.08 14.87 1.79
N LYS A 152 3.53 14.75 0.59
CA LYS A 152 3.09 15.87 -0.24
C LYS A 152 1.90 15.43 -1.10
N GLN A 153 0.88 16.28 -1.22
CA GLN A 153 -0.18 16.09 -2.22
C GLN A 153 0.10 16.98 -3.43
N MET A 154 0.19 18.28 -3.18
CA MET A 154 0.55 19.32 -4.15
C MET A 154 1.51 20.30 -3.48
N GLY A 155 2.47 20.84 -4.24
CA GLY A 155 3.38 21.87 -3.72
C GLY A 155 4.48 21.31 -2.82
N ASN A 156 4.51 21.73 -1.55
CA ASN A 156 5.65 21.51 -0.64
C ASN A 156 5.53 20.21 0.17
N TRP A 157 6.68 19.63 0.51
CA TRP A 157 6.78 18.50 1.44
C TRP A 157 6.47 18.93 2.87
N VAL A 158 5.71 18.09 3.58
CA VAL A 158 5.33 18.28 4.98
C VAL A 158 5.84 17.10 5.79
N ALA A 159 6.58 17.38 6.86
CA ALA A 159 7.05 16.36 7.79
C ALA A 159 5.91 15.80 8.64
N LEU A 160 5.84 14.48 8.73
CA LEU A 160 4.96 13.77 9.65
C LEU A 160 5.67 13.62 10.99
N SER A 161 4.96 13.90 12.07
CA SER A 161 5.51 13.95 13.43
C SER A 161 4.91 12.83 14.29
N PRO A 162 5.69 12.25 15.22
CA PRO A 162 7.12 12.51 15.46
C PRO A 162 8.05 11.83 14.43
N ASP A 163 9.30 12.31 14.35
CA ASP A 163 10.38 11.55 13.70
C ASP A 163 10.55 10.18 14.41
N THR A 164 10.95 9.15 13.67
CA THR A 164 11.10 7.80 14.22
C THR A 164 12.38 7.63 15.02
N ALA A 165 12.47 6.55 15.80
CA ALA A 165 13.70 6.14 16.47
C ALA A 165 14.79 5.67 15.48
N THR A 166 16.02 5.49 15.99
CA THR A 166 17.14 4.84 15.29
C THR A 166 16.75 3.44 14.79
N ASP A 167 17.35 3.01 13.68
CA ASP A 167 17.11 1.70 13.04
C ASP A 167 15.63 1.40 12.69
N ALA A 168 14.73 2.40 12.76
CA ALA A 168 13.33 2.18 12.42
C ALA A 168 13.18 1.95 10.90
N THR A 169 12.34 0.98 10.54
CA THR A 169 12.11 0.56 9.15
C THR A 169 10.63 0.66 8.75
N SER A 170 9.81 1.32 9.56
CA SER A 170 8.37 1.50 9.26
C SER A 170 7.77 2.72 9.95
N PHE A 171 6.68 3.25 9.37
CA PHE A 171 5.90 4.36 9.90
C PHE A 171 4.44 4.24 9.45
N SER A 172 3.50 4.57 10.33
CA SER A 172 2.06 4.59 10.00
C SER A 172 1.56 6.03 9.97
N ASP A 173 1.19 6.52 8.78
CA ASP A 173 0.50 7.80 8.61
C ASP A 173 -1.00 7.59 8.77
N THR A 174 -1.52 7.83 9.98
CA THR A 174 -2.95 7.73 10.33
C THR A 174 -3.76 8.97 10.01
N THR A 175 -3.13 9.97 9.38
CA THR A 175 -3.74 11.26 9.04
C THR A 175 -3.77 11.49 7.53
N ALA A 176 -3.61 10.41 6.77
CA ALA A 176 -3.53 10.48 5.32
C ALA A 176 -4.81 11.09 4.75
N PRO A 177 -4.70 11.97 3.76
CA PRO A 177 -5.85 12.68 3.24
C PRO A 177 -6.67 11.76 2.32
N ALA A 178 -7.90 11.44 2.72
CA ALA A 178 -8.79 10.57 1.97
C ALA A 178 -9.09 11.08 0.55
N GLY A 179 -9.19 10.16 -0.40
CA GLY A 179 -9.49 10.45 -1.80
C GLY A 179 -8.38 11.17 -2.57
N ALA A 180 -7.21 11.38 -1.97
CA ALA A 180 -6.13 12.14 -2.59
C ALA A 180 -4.95 11.25 -2.97
N THR A 181 -4.27 11.61 -4.06
CA THR A 181 -2.94 11.07 -4.37
C THR A 181 -1.89 11.81 -3.54
N THR A 182 -1.08 11.03 -2.82
CA THR A 182 -0.06 11.52 -1.89
C THR A 182 1.28 10.87 -2.23
N GLU A 183 2.31 11.70 -2.36
CA GLU A 183 3.70 11.29 -2.52
C GLU A 183 4.36 11.21 -1.14
N TYR A 184 5.08 10.13 -0.87
CA TYR A 184 5.83 9.91 0.37
C TYR A 184 7.32 9.80 0.10
N ARG A 185 8.14 10.28 1.03
CA ARG A 185 9.60 10.04 1.05
C ARG A 185 10.11 9.92 2.47
N VAL A 186 11.25 9.27 2.62
CA VAL A 186 11.90 9.07 3.92
C VAL A 186 13.31 9.65 3.86
N LEU A 187 13.71 10.35 4.92
CA LEU A 187 15.04 10.92 5.11
C LEU A 187 15.63 10.39 6.41
N ALA A 188 16.92 10.07 6.44
CA ALA A 188 17.58 9.75 7.71
C ALA A 188 18.12 11.05 8.36
N LEU A 189 18.16 11.07 9.70
CA LEU A 189 18.55 12.22 10.49
C LEU A 189 19.84 11.89 11.23
N GLY A 190 20.94 12.59 11.00
CA GLY A 190 22.22 12.35 11.70
C GLY A 190 22.79 13.60 12.35
N ALA A 191 23.82 13.42 13.18
CA ALA A 191 24.53 14.55 13.80
C ALA A 191 25.16 15.52 12.76
N SER A 192 25.48 15.00 11.57
CA SER A 192 26.00 15.75 10.43
C SER A 192 24.94 16.50 9.62
N GLY A 193 23.64 16.26 9.88
CA GLY A 193 22.51 16.80 9.12
C GLY A 193 21.57 15.71 8.60
N VAL A 194 20.62 16.13 7.74
CA VAL A 194 19.60 15.28 7.12
C VAL A 194 20.11 14.73 5.79
N THR A 195 19.78 13.48 5.45
CA THR A 195 20.16 12.89 4.16
C THR A 195 19.56 13.65 2.99
N THR A 196 20.10 13.42 1.79
CA THR A 196 19.32 13.67 0.58
C THR A 196 18.09 12.76 0.59
N PRO A 197 16.92 13.22 0.10
CA PRO A 197 15.75 12.36 0.04
C PRO A 197 15.97 11.16 -0.89
N GLY A 198 15.48 9.99 -0.49
CA GLY A 198 15.38 8.81 -1.35
C GLY A 198 14.32 8.96 -2.45
N PRO A 199 14.11 7.94 -3.31
CA PRO A 199 13.01 7.95 -4.28
C PRO A 199 11.66 8.10 -3.58
N GLY A 200 10.77 8.91 -4.18
CA GLY A 200 9.41 9.09 -3.71
C GLY A 200 8.52 7.89 -4.05
N LEU A 201 7.46 7.68 -3.27
CA LEU A 201 6.42 6.69 -3.51
C LEU A 201 5.07 7.39 -3.64
N THR A 202 4.42 7.24 -4.80
CA THR A 202 3.08 7.79 -5.05
C THR A 202 2.01 6.79 -4.62
N VAL A 203 1.08 7.23 -3.77
CA VAL A 203 -0.01 6.43 -3.20
C VAL A 203 -1.33 7.16 -3.43
N SER A 204 -2.29 6.53 -4.11
CA SER A 204 -3.65 7.07 -4.26
C SER A 204 -4.53 6.56 -3.13
N LEU A 205 -5.09 7.43 -2.29
CA LEU A 205 -5.98 6.99 -1.22
C LEU A 205 -7.43 6.82 -1.71
N PRO A 206 -8.15 5.78 -1.28
CA PRO A 206 -9.59 5.66 -1.50
C PRO A 206 -10.34 6.87 -0.92
N ALA A 207 -11.47 7.23 -1.53
CA ALA A 207 -12.38 8.22 -0.95
C ALA A 207 -12.87 7.78 0.45
N SER A 208 -13.20 8.72 1.32
CA SER A 208 -13.85 8.38 2.58
C SER A 208 -15.36 8.24 2.34
N THR A 209 -15.90 7.05 2.62
CA THR A 209 -17.35 6.84 2.65
C THR A 209 -17.80 6.56 4.08
N SER A 210 -19.05 6.87 4.41
CA SER A 210 -19.57 6.56 5.73
C SER A 210 -19.87 5.06 5.82
N GLY A 211 -19.08 4.33 6.60
CA GLY A 211 -19.42 2.95 6.98
C GLY A 211 -20.44 2.89 8.11
N THR A 212 -21.10 1.74 8.26
CA THR A 212 -21.99 1.47 9.39
C THR A 212 -21.24 0.64 10.43
N ASN A 213 -21.23 1.10 11.67
CA ASN A 213 -20.63 0.36 12.78
C ASN A 213 -21.65 -0.61 13.39
N THR A 214 -21.27 -1.88 13.47
CA THR A 214 -22.02 -2.96 14.12
C THR A 214 -21.17 -3.52 15.25
N THR A 215 -21.78 -3.71 16.42
CA THR A 215 -21.14 -4.40 17.54
C THR A 215 -21.49 -5.87 17.49
N VAL A 216 -20.48 -6.73 17.48
CA VAL A 216 -20.62 -8.18 17.62
C VAL A 216 -20.14 -8.55 19.02
N ALA A 217 -21.08 -9.00 19.86
CA ALA A 217 -20.75 -9.48 21.20
C ALA A 217 -19.92 -10.76 21.12
N THR A 218 -19.03 -10.95 22.10
CA THR A 218 -18.36 -12.24 22.26
C THR A 218 -19.39 -13.33 22.56
N THR A 219 -19.22 -14.49 21.94
CA THR A 219 -20.09 -15.66 22.16
C THR A 219 -19.66 -16.47 23.37
N THR A 220 -18.37 -16.46 23.69
CA THR A 220 -17.77 -17.09 24.87
C THR A 220 -16.40 -16.48 25.14
N ALA A 221 -16.01 -16.36 26.41
CA ALA A 221 -14.65 -15.99 26.79
C ALA A 221 -14.18 -16.75 28.04
N SER A 222 -12.90 -17.15 28.07
CA SER A 222 -12.31 -17.78 29.25
C SER A 222 -10.82 -17.49 29.33
N TYR A 223 -10.17 -17.86 30.43
CA TYR A 223 -8.72 -17.76 30.57
C TYR A 223 -8.12 -19.00 31.21
N GLY A 224 -6.86 -19.28 30.87
CA GLY A 224 -6.06 -20.36 31.44
C GLY A 224 -5.01 -19.85 32.41
N ARG A 225 -4.61 -20.69 33.37
CA ARG A 225 -3.49 -20.45 34.29
C ARG A 225 -2.54 -21.64 34.34
N ASP A 226 -1.25 -21.39 34.22
CA ASP A 226 -0.24 -22.45 34.14
C ASP A 226 0.11 -23.09 35.51
N GLY A 227 0.98 -24.10 35.44
CA GLY A 227 1.54 -24.79 36.60
C GLY A 227 0.48 -25.47 37.47
N GLY A 228 0.45 -25.17 38.76
CA GLY A 228 -0.45 -25.80 39.73
C GLY A 228 -1.94 -25.56 39.46
N TYR A 229 -2.28 -24.60 38.60
CA TYR A 229 -3.66 -24.26 38.23
C TYR A 229 -4.09 -24.88 36.90
N ALA A 230 -3.25 -25.72 36.29
CA ALA A 230 -3.38 -26.07 34.89
C ALA A 230 -4.68 -26.81 34.51
N THR A 231 -5.31 -27.48 35.46
CA THR A 231 -6.56 -28.24 35.28
C THR A 231 -7.80 -27.49 35.76
N THR A 232 -7.65 -26.24 36.24
CA THR A 232 -8.78 -25.44 36.72
C THR A 232 -9.45 -24.72 35.56
N ASN A 233 -10.78 -24.80 35.49
CA ASN A 233 -11.59 -24.03 34.55
C ASN A 233 -11.97 -22.68 35.15
N TYR A 234 -11.91 -21.62 34.34
CA TYR A 234 -12.25 -20.26 34.75
C TYR A 234 -13.32 -19.62 33.85
N GLY A 235 -14.13 -20.41 33.13
CA GLY A 235 -15.18 -19.90 32.24
C GLY A 235 -16.15 -18.97 32.95
N ALA A 236 -16.74 -19.44 34.04
CA ALA A 236 -17.73 -18.68 34.80
C ALA A 236 -17.20 -17.44 35.57
N GLN A 237 -15.94 -17.03 35.38
CA GLN A 237 -15.40 -15.83 36.04
C GLN A 237 -15.82 -14.57 35.29
N PRO A 238 -16.19 -13.48 35.97
CA PRO A 238 -16.57 -12.21 35.33
C PRO A 238 -15.36 -11.43 34.76
N VAL A 239 -14.16 -12.01 34.82
CA VAL A 239 -12.90 -11.40 34.40
C VAL A 239 -12.04 -12.38 33.60
N LEU A 240 -11.23 -11.83 32.72
CA LEU A 240 -10.19 -12.50 31.96
C LEU A 240 -8.83 -12.01 32.47
N GLU A 241 -7.98 -12.92 32.93
CA GLU A 241 -6.64 -12.57 33.40
C GLU A 241 -5.59 -12.76 32.31
N VAL A 242 -4.68 -11.79 32.18
CA VAL A 242 -3.56 -11.83 31.22
C VAL A 242 -2.27 -11.47 31.94
N LYS A 243 -1.24 -12.32 31.80
CA LYS A 243 0.10 -12.14 32.38
C LYS A 243 1.10 -13.10 31.78
N ASN A 244 2.35 -12.69 31.60
CA ASN A 244 3.42 -13.55 31.15
C ASN A 244 4.66 -13.43 32.04
N SER A 245 4.84 -14.40 32.94
CA SER A 245 5.95 -14.39 33.90
C SER A 245 6.51 -15.80 34.14
N SER A 246 7.07 -16.06 35.32
CA SER A 246 7.49 -17.40 35.75
C SER A 246 6.31 -18.38 35.81
N THR A 247 6.62 -19.68 35.89
CA THR A 247 5.64 -20.74 36.13
C THR A 247 4.71 -20.41 37.29
N ASP A 248 3.44 -20.81 37.20
CA ASP A 248 2.28 -20.48 38.06
C ASP A 248 1.72 -19.06 37.89
N TYR A 249 2.41 -18.19 37.15
CA TYR A 249 2.04 -16.79 36.94
C TYR A 249 1.80 -16.45 35.47
N ARG A 250 1.64 -17.44 34.59
CA ARG A 250 1.21 -17.22 33.21
C ARG A 250 -0.30 -17.33 33.12
N ARG A 251 -0.90 -16.33 32.48
CA ARG A 251 -2.35 -16.20 32.26
C ARG A 251 -2.59 -15.72 30.83
N THR A 252 -3.55 -16.36 30.19
CA THR A 252 -3.86 -16.21 28.77
C THR A 252 -5.36 -16.26 28.62
N ALA A 253 -5.94 -15.35 27.85
CA ALA A 253 -7.38 -15.29 27.64
C ALA A 253 -7.74 -15.69 26.20
N TYR A 254 -8.91 -16.27 26.04
CA TYR A 254 -9.46 -16.73 24.77
C TYR A 254 -10.87 -16.18 24.61
N LEU A 255 -11.17 -15.69 23.41
CA LEU A 255 -12.48 -15.14 23.06
C LEU A 255 -12.92 -15.71 21.72
N ARG A 256 -14.23 -15.95 21.56
CA ARG A 256 -14.82 -16.42 20.29
C ARG A 256 -15.98 -15.54 19.87
N PHE A 257 -16.07 -15.22 18.59
CA PHE A 257 -17.11 -14.37 18.02
C PHE A 257 -17.78 -15.06 16.83
N ASP A 258 -19.09 -14.82 16.64
CA ASP A 258 -19.84 -15.23 15.47
C ASP A 258 -20.11 -14.03 14.55
N LEU A 259 -19.55 -14.09 13.33
CA LEU A 259 -19.65 -13.08 12.28
C LEU A 259 -20.73 -13.41 11.24
N SER A 260 -21.63 -14.35 11.54
CA SER A 260 -22.72 -14.77 10.63
C SER A 260 -23.63 -13.61 10.22
N SER A 261 -23.86 -12.64 11.12
CA SER A 261 -24.66 -11.44 10.88
C SER A 261 -23.93 -10.33 10.12
N VAL A 262 -22.61 -10.46 9.93
CA VAL A 262 -21.76 -9.45 9.27
C VAL A 262 -21.69 -9.78 7.78
N SER A 263 -22.12 -8.87 6.92
CA SER A 263 -22.07 -9.05 5.46
C SER A 263 -20.70 -8.70 4.86
N SER A 264 -20.07 -7.61 5.32
CA SER A 264 -18.75 -7.16 4.88
C SER A 264 -17.97 -6.52 6.03
N ILE A 265 -16.64 -6.51 5.92
CA ILE A 265 -15.74 -5.96 6.95
C ILE A 265 -14.77 -4.99 6.27
N THR A 266 -14.98 -3.70 6.49
CA THR A 266 -14.01 -2.64 6.13
C THR A 266 -12.99 -2.44 7.24
N GLN A 267 -13.45 -2.41 8.49
CA GLN A 267 -12.60 -2.37 9.68
C GLN A 267 -13.20 -3.29 10.74
N GLY A 268 -12.35 -3.96 11.50
CA GLY A 268 -12.77 -4.76 12.65
C GLY A 268 -11.78 -4.62 13.79
N LYS A 269 -12.26 -4.12 14.93
CA LYS A 269 -11.47 -3.94 16.15
C LYS A 269 -12.01 -4.77 17.29
N LEU A 270 -11.13 -5.46 18.00
CA LEU A 270 -11.44 -6.04 19.30
C LEU A 270 -11.39 -4.94 20.36
N ARG A 271 -12.45 -4.84 21.17
CA ARG A 271 -12.53 -3.93 22.31
C ARG A 271 -12.67 -4.74 23.59
N LEU A 272 -11.74 -4.52 24.52
CA LEU A 272 -11.77 -5.09 25.87
C LEU A 272 -11.76 -3.96 26.91
N TYR A 273 -12.60 -4.07 27.92
CA TYR A 273 -12.63 -3.13 29.03
C TYR A 273 -11.86 -3.71 30.22
N GLY A 274 -10.88 -2.98 30.74
CA GLY A 274 -10.06 -3.49 31.83
C GLY A 274 -8.88 -2.61 32.21
N GLY A 275 -7.94 -3.18 32.96
CA GLY A 275 -6.73 -2.50 33.43
C GLY A 275 -5.91 -3.37 34.39
N PHE A 276 -5.02 -2.75 35.15
CA PHE A 276 -4.23 -3.45 36.16
C PHE A 276 -5.05 -3.83 37.39
N ASN A 277 -4.83 -5.04 37.87
CA ASN A 277 -5.22 -5.48 39.22
C ASN A 277 -3.98 -5.74 40.10
N SER A 278 -2.85 -5.09 39.78
CA SER A 278 -1.62 -5.14 40.56
C SER A 278 -0.82 -3.85 40.37
N SER A 279 0.15 -3.58 41.25
CA SER A 279 1.02 -2.41 41.11
C SER A 279 1.95 -2.58 39.90
N GLY A 280 1.69 -1.84 38.82
CA GLY A 280 2.54 -1.78 37.63
C GLY A 280 2.21 -0.55 36.76
N PRO A 281 3.19 0.05 36.05
CA PRO A 281 2.95 1.27 35.27
C PRO A 281 2.32 1.00 33.89
N THR A 282 2.73 -0.07 33.19
CA THR A 282 2.32 -0.39 31.80
C THR A 282 2.54 -1.87 31.46
N ALA A 283 1.76 -2.44 30.55
CA ALA A 283 1.97 -3.77 29.97
C ALA A 283 1.63 -3.76 28.47
N ASN A 284 2.47 -4.39 27.64
CA ASN A 284 2.16 -4.57 26.22
C ASN A 284 1.36 -5.85 26.02
N ILE A 285 0.09 -5.71 25.63
CA ILE A 285 -0.84 -6.81 25.43
C ILE A 285 -1.02 -7.03 23.93
N GLY A 286 -0.75 -8.26 23.50
CA GLY A 286 -0.92 -8.74 22.13
C GLY A 286 -2.22 -9.52 21.95
N VAL A 287 -2.83 -9.38 20.77
CA VAL A 287 -3.97 -10.15 20.31
C VAL A 287 -3.52 -11.04 19.15
N TYR A 288 -3.81 -12.33 19.27
CA TYR A 288 -3.33 -13.40 18.40
C TYR A 288 -4.49 -14.13 17.75
N SER A 289 -4.42 -14.39 16.44
CA SER A 289 -5.44 -15.20 15.75
C SER A 289 -5.24 -16.68 16.03
N MET A 290 -6.33 -17.42 16.24
CA MET A 290 -6.32 -18.87 16.40
C MET A 290 -7.14 -19.58 15.33
N SER A 291 -6.68 -20.76 14.91
CA SER A 291 -7.38 -21.63 13.96
C SER A 291 -8.45 -22.49 14.65
N ASP A 292 -8.24 -22.85 15.91
CA ASP A 292 -9.18 -23.66 16.68
C ASP A 292 -10.35 -22.80 17.21
N THR A 293 -11.56 -23.16 16.78
CA THR A 293 -12.83 -22.55 17.19
C THR A 293 -13.74 -23.52 17.92
N SER A 294 -13.26 -24.74 18.18
CA SER A 294 -14.03 -25.86 18.74
C SER A 294 -14.06 -25.91 20.27
N TRP A 295 -13.29 -25.05 20.93
CA TRP A 295 -13.22 -25.00 22.39
C TRP A 295 -14.53 -24.52 23.03
N ASP A 296 -14.72 -24.95 24.28
CA ASP A 296 -15.91 -24.65 25.07
C ASP A 296 -15.52 -24.07 26.43
N GLU A 297 -16.22 -23.03 26.82
CA GLU A 297 -15.94 -22.26 28.03
C GLU A 297 -16.00 -23.08 29.31
N GLY A 298 -16.89 -24.08 29.37
CA GLY A 298 -17.10 -24.91 30.55
C GLY A 298 -16.03 -25.98 30.73
N THR A 299 -15.19 -26.21 29.72
CA THR A 299 -14.21 -27.31 29.71
C THR A 299 -12.77 -26.87 29.43
N ILE A 300 -12.57 -25.64 28.99
CA ILE A 300 -11.24 -25.08 28.73
C ILE A 300 -10.44 -24.94 30.03
N THR A 301 -9.19 -25.38 30.01
CA THR A 301 -8.20 -25.27 31.09
C THR A 301 -6.83 -25.00 30.47
N TRP A 302 -5.81 -24.64 31.24
CA TRP A 302 -4.45 -24.55 30.68
C TRP A 302 -3.94 -25.90 30.13
N GLN A 303 -4.53 -27.04 30.46
CA GLN A 303 -4.13 -28.31 29.85
C GLN A 303 -4.90 -28.67 28.58
N SER A 304 -6.08 -28.09 28.38
CA SER A 304 -7.01 -28.36 27.27
C SER A 304 -7.24 -27.16 26.35
N HIS A 305 -6.56 -26.04 26.57
CA HIS A 305 -6.71 -24.82 25.78
C HIS A 305 -6.24 -24.96 24.33
N PRO A 306 -6.68 -24.07 23.42
CA PRO A 306 -6.58 -24.24 21.97
C PRO A 306 -5.17 -23.87 21.44
N VAL A 307 -4.13 -24.37 22.10
CA VAL A 307 -2.73 -24.05 21.84
C VAL A 307 -1.92 -25.34 21.90
N THR A 308 -1.22 -25.62 20.81
CA THR A 308 -0.29 -26.75 20.72
C THR A 308 1.14 -26.24 20.86
N GLY A 309 1.80 -26.48 22.00
CA GLY A 309 3.20 -26.12 22.22
C GLY A 309 3.41 -24.96 23.18
N THR A 310 4.16 -23.94 22.75
CA THR A 310 4.55 -22.79 23.58
C THR A 310 3.60 -21.61 23.37
N GLU A 311 3.21 -20.94 24.45
CA GLU A 311 2.41 -19.71 24.39
C GLU A 311 3.24 -18.48 24.01
N PRO A 312 2.70 -17.55 23.19
CA PRO A 312 1.43 -17.63 22.45
C PRO A 312 1.59 -18.47 21.16
N SER A 313 0.59 -19.28 20.80
CA SER A 313 0.66 -20.13 19.58
C SER A 313 0.04 -19.52 18.33
N GLY A 314 -0.74 -18.43 18.47
CA GLY A 314 -1.37 -17.75 17.34
C GLY A 314 -0.42 -16.81 16.59
N THR A 315 -0.90 -16.24 15.47
CA THR A 315 -0.21 -15.13 14.78
C THR A 315 -0.61 -13.81 15.41
N LEU A 316 0.37 -12.98 15.82
CA LEU A 316 0.11 -11.64 16.36
C LEU A 316 -0.60 -10.77 15.31
N ARG A 317 -1.73 -10.17 15.69
CA ARG A 317 -2.53 -9.29 14.83
C ARG A 317 -2.38 -7.82 15.20
N ALA A 318 -2.42 -7.53 16.49
CA ALA A 318 -2.19 -6.19 17.01
C ALA A 318 -1.67 -6.26 18.45
N SER A 319 -1.04 -5.18 18.91
CA SER A 319 -0.69 -5.01 20.32
C SER A 319 -0.96 -3.59 20.77
N ALA A 320 -1.25 -3.41 22.06
CA ALA A 320 -1.48 -2.11 22.66
C ALA A 320 -0.87 -2.07 24.06
N THR A 321 -0.43 -0.88 24.48
CA THR A 321 0.04 -0.65 25.84
C THR A 321 -1.15 -0.34 26.73
N VAL A 322 -1.40 -1.22 27.70
CA VAL A 322 -2.45 -1.05 28.71
C VAL A 322 -1.91 -0.23 29.88
N THR A 323 -2.72 0.71 30.37
CA THR A 323 -2.38 1.66 31.45
C THR A 323 -3.51 1.79 32.50
N GLY A 324 -3.19 2.11 33.75
CA GLY A 324 -4.22 2.38 34.77
C GLY A 324 -5.15 1.20 35.11
N THR A 325 -6.32 1.48 35.69
CA THR A 325 -7.20 0.49 36.36
C THR A 325 -8.59 0.32 35.74
N GLY A 326 -8.87 0.87 34.56
CA GLY A 326 -10.17 0.69 33.90
C GLY A 326 -10.43 1.61 32.70
N ALA A 327 -10.27 1.10 31.48
CA ALA A 327 -10.59 1.78 30.23
C ALA A 327 -10.91 0.78 29.12
N TRP A 328 -11.50 1.27 28.02
CA TRP A 328 -11.57 0.52 26.78
C TRP A 328 -10.21 0.53 26.08
N TYR A 329 -9.77 -0.65 25.67
CA TYR A 329 -8.60 -0.87 24.82
C TYR A 329 -9.03 -1.47 23.51
N GLU A 330 -8.44 -1.00 22.42
CA GLU A 330 -8.80 -1.43 21.06
C GLU A 330 -7.59 -2.04 20.34
N TRP A 331 -7.82 -3.16 19.67
CA TRP A 331 -6.84 -3.82 18.82
C TRP A 331 -7.43 -3.98 17.42
N ASP A 332 -6.72 -3.46 16.40
CA ASP A 332 -7.12 -3.65 15.01
C ASP A 332 -6.83 -5.10 14.58
N VAL A 333 -7.90 -5.86 14.32
CA VAL A 333 -7.84 -7.25 13.87
C VAL A 333 -8.47 -7.40 12.49
N THR A 334 -8.62 -6.30 11.75
CA THR A 334 -9.35 -6.21 10.48
C THR A 334 -8.90 -7.28 9.48
N SER A 335 -7.60 -7.40 9.26
CA SER A 335 -7.02 -8.32 8.26
C SER A 335 -7.31 -9.80 8.58
N TYR A 336 -7.34 -10.16 9.87
CA TYR A 336 -7.72 -11.51 10.28
C TYR A 336 -9.20 -11.79 10.00
N LEU A 337 -10.09 -10.88 10.41
CA LEU A 337 -11.53 -11.07 10.24
C LEU A 337 -11.93 -11.11 8.75
N GLN A 338 -11.30 -10.28 7.92
CA GLN A 338 -11.47 -10.31 6.47
C GLN A 338 -11.04 -11.65 5.87
N ALA A 339 -9.88 -12.17 6.25
CA ALA A 339 -9.36 -13.45 5.75
C ALA A 339 -10.28 -14.63 6.12
N GLU A 340 -10.83 -14.65 7.34
CA GLU A 340 -11.78 -15.66 7.77
C GLU A 340 -13.09 -15.58 6.96
N LYS A 341 -13.62 -14.37 6.79
CA LYS A 341 -14.86 -14.15 6.02
C LYS A 341 -14.70 -14.51 4.54
N ALA A 342 -13.57 -14.15 3.93
CA ALA A 342 -13.23 -14.51 2.55
C ALA A 342 -13.13 -16.03 2.36
N ALA A 343 -12.70 -16.75 3.39
CA ALA A 343 -12.67 -18.21 3.40
C ALA A 343 -14.02 -18.87 3.79
N GLY A 344 -15.09 -18.08 3.93
CA GLY A 344 -16.43 -18.56 4.27
C GLY A 344 -16.60 -18.96 5.74
N ARG A 345 -15.64 -18.64 6.61
CA ARG A 345 -15.69 -18.96 8.05
C ARG A 345 -16.29 -17.78 8.81
N ASN A 346 -17.32 -18.07 9.61
CA ASN A 346 -18.02 -17.06 10.40
C ASN A 346 -17.65 -17.10 11.89
N LEU A 347 -17.15 -18.23 12.39
CA LEU A 347 -16.72 -18.37 13.77
C LEU A 347 -15.22 -18.08 13.85
N VAL A 348 -14.82 -17.15 14.72
CA VAL A 348 -13.41 -16.73 14.86
C VAL A 348 -12.97 -16.77 16.32
N SER A 349 -11.71 -17.17 16.56
CA SER A 349 -11.11 -17.27 17.89
C SER A 349 -9.90 -16.33 18.01
N LEU A 350 -9.82 -15.60 19.12
CA LEU A 350 -8.71 -14.72 19.45
C LEU A 350 -8.10 -15.11 20.80
N GLN A 351 -6.77 -15.12 20.86
CA GLN A 351 -6.00 -15.22 22.09
C GLN A 351 -5.49 -13.84 22.50
N VAL A 352 -5.50 -13.56 23.80
CA VAL A 352 -4.95 -12.33 24.40
C VAL A 352 -3.84 -12.71 25.36
N TRP A 353 -2.65 -12.14 25.12
CA TRP A 353 -1.42 -12.52 25.81
C TRP A 353 -0.55 -11.31 26.13
N SER A 354 0.26 -11.39 27.20
CA SER A 354 1.23 -10.35 27.53
C SER A 354 2.56 -10.58 26.80
N ASN A 355 2.94 -9.63 25.95
CA ASN A 355 4.22 -9.65 25.25
C ASN A 355 5.39 -9.25 26.16
N SER A 356 5.08 -8.77 27.36
CA SER A 356 6.05 -8.33 28.36
C SER A 356 6.51 -9.52 29.21
N TYR A 357 7.55 -10.24 28.79
CA TYR A 357 8.11 -11.31 29.61
C TYR A 357 9.10 -10.76 30.63
N THR A 358 8.62 -10.47 31.84
CA THR A 358 9.50 -10.20 33.00
C THR A 358 9.01 -10.95 34.24
N THR A 359 9.91 -11.20 35.20
CA THR A 359 9.53 -11.76 36.52
C THR A 359 8.61 -10.82 37.31
N THR A 360 8.43 -9.58 36.86
CA THR A 360 7.56 -8.57 37.45
C THR A 360 6.43 -8.14 36.52
N ASP A 361 6.11 -8.92 35.48
CA ASP A 361 5.03 -8.57 34.55
C ASP A 361 3.72 -8.35 35.33
N PRO A 362 3.10 -7.16 35.27
CA PRO A 362 1.90 -6.88 36.02
C PRO A 362 0.72 -7.69 35.47
N GLN A 363 -0.17 -8.09 36.36
CA GLN A 363 -1.40 -8.76 35.96
C GLN A 363 -2.41 -7.74 35.43
N VAL A 364 -2.86 -7.98 34.20
CA VAL A 364 -3.97 -7.25 33.58
C VAL A 364 -5.25 -8.08 33.72
N GLN A 365 -6.35 -7.40 34.02
CA GLN A 365 -7.69 -7.99 34.03
C GLN A 365 -8.60 -7.23 33.09
N PHE A 366 -9.29 -7.97 32.23
CA PHE A 366 -10.38 -7.48 31.40
C PHE A 366 -11.69 -8.08 31.87
N ASN A 367 -12.81 -7.45 31.56
CA ASN A 367 -14.12 -8.05 31.75
C ASN A 367 -14.29 -9.24 30.80
N SER A 368 -14.91 -10.33 31.28
CA SER A 368 -15.35 -11.44 30.44
C SER A 368 -16.78 -11.21 29.94
N ASP A 369 -17.31 -12.20 29.22
CA ASP A 369 -18.71 -12.28 28.83
C ASP A 369 -19.66 -12.59 29.98
N GLU A 370 -19.15 -13.06 31.12
CA GLU A 370 -19.89 -13.19 32.38
C GLU A 370 -20.00 -11.87 33.17
N ALA A 371 -19.28 -10.82 32.75
CA ALA A 371 -19.36 -9.51 33.39
C ALA A 371 -20.73 -8.86 33.19
N ALA A 372 -21.26 -8.16 34.20
CA ALA A 372 -22.57 -7.52 34.08
C ALA A 372 -22.64 -6.40 33.02
N THR A 373 -21.52 -5.71 32.76
CA THR A 373 -21.40 -4.59 31.81
C THR A 373 -20.01 -4.57 31.18
N ASN A 374 -19.85 -3.81 30.09
CA ASN A 374 -18.58 -3.66 29.36
C ASN A 374 -17.94 -5.00 28.98
N LYS A 375 -18.78 -5.92 28.49
CA LYS A 375 -18.35 -7.23 27.99
C LYS A 375 -17.45 -7.07 26.76
N PRO A 376 -16.57 -8.04 26.45
CA PRO A 376 -15.79 -8.03 25.22
C PRO A 376 -16.66 -7.93 23.96
N GLU A 377 -16.21 -7.13 23.01
CA GLU A 377 -16.92 -6.92 21.75
C GLU A 377 -15.96 -6.74 20.57
N LEU A 378 -16.41 -7.13 19.38
CA LEU A 378 -15.86 -6.66 18.12
C LEU A 378 -16.69 -5.47 17.64
N THR A 379 -16.06 -4.35 17.33
CA THR A 379 -16.68 -3.29 16.53
C THR A 379 -16.29 -3.50 15.08
N ILE A 380 -17.29 -3.81 14.26
CA ILE A 380 -17.14 -4.04 12.83
C ILE A 380 -17.73 -2.85 12.08
N GLN A 381 -16.92 -2.21 11.25
CA GLN A 381 -17.41 -1.28 10.26
C GLN A 381 -17.70 -2.06 8.98
N SER A 382 -18.95 -2.07 8.55
CA SER A 382 -19.39 -2.61 7.26
C SER A 382 -19.62 -1.45 6.28
N GLY A 383 -19.05 -1.58 5.08
CA GLY A 383 -18.88 -0.42 4.20
C GLY A 383 -17.92 0.62 4.79
N GLY A 384 -17.71 1.73 4.09
CA GLY A 384 -16.72 2.75 4.49
C GLY A 384 -15.44 2.74 3.67
N GLY A 385 -15.21 1.68 2.89
CA GLY A 385 -14.27 1.71 1.78
C GLY A 385 -14.78 2.64 0.68
N GLY A 386 -13.90 3.45 0.10
CA GLY A 386 -14.25 4.31 -1.02
C GLY A 386 -13.78 3.76 -2.34
N ALA A 387 -14.24 4.42 -3.41
CA ALA A 387 -13.67 4.21 -4.72
C ALA A 387 -12.19 4.63 -4.68
N LEU A 388 -11.31 3.74 -5.14
CA LEU A 388 -9.93 4.02 -5.41
C LEU A 388 -9.81 4.56 -6.83
N THR A 389 -9.54 5.85 -6.96
CA THR A 389 -9.35 6.47 -8.28
C THR A 389 -7.87 6.44 -8.66
N LEU A 390 -7.58 5.85 -9.80
CA LEU A 390 -6.26 5.80 -10.42
C LEU A 390 -6.30 6.64 -11.69
N ASN A 391 -5.45 7.66 -11.74
CA ASN A 391 -5.27 8.50 -12.91
C ASN A 391 -3.88 8.20 -13.48
N THR A 392 -3.81 7.73 -14.72
CA THR A 392 -2.55 7.70 -15.46
C THR A 392 -2.28 9.09 -16.04
N GLY A 393 -1.01 9.39 -16.30
CA GLY A 393 -0.64 10.62 -17.01
C GLY A 393 -0.56 10.36 -18.51
N ASN A 394 -0.03 11.32 -19.27
CA ASN A 394 0.14 11.21 -20.72
C ASN A 394 1.27 10.22 -21.14
N ALA A 395 1.81 9.44 -20.21
CA ALA A 395 2.87 8.48 -20.49
C ALA A 395 2.24 7.12 -20.75
N ASN A 396 2.93 6.27 -21.51
CA ASN A 396 2.46 4.90 -21.71
C ASN A 396 2.71 4.11 -20.42
N ASP A 397 1.66 3.91 -19.66
CA ASP A 397 1.70 3.25 -18.36
C ASP A 397 1.23 1.79 -18.45
N LEU A 398 1.92 0.92 -17.72
CA LEU A 398 1.42 -0.41 -17.40
C LEU A 398 0.64 -0.32 -16.09
N VAL A 399 -0.68 -0.52 -16.16
CA VAL A 399 -1.56 -0.62 -14.99
C VAL A 399 -1.95 -2.08 -14.79
N SER A 400 -1.52 -2.68 -13.69
CA SER A 400 -1.89 -4.06 -13.33
C SER A 400 -2.60 -4.08 -11.99
N LEU A 401 -3.80 -4.66 -11.96
CA LEU A 401 -4.59 -4.90 -10.76
C LEU A 401 -4.55 -6.38 -10.41
N SER A 402 -4.19 -6.68 -9.18
CA SER A 402 -4.14 -8.03 -8.63
C SER A 402 -4.81 -8.07 -7.26
N SER A 403 -5.17 -9.27 -6.80
CA SER A 403 -5.72 -9.45 -5.47
C SER A 403 -5.12 -10.65 -4.75
N THR A 404 -4.96 -10.53 -3.44
CA THR A 404 -4.81 -11.66 -2.52
C THR A 404 -6.12 -11.86 -1.74
N ALA A 405 -6.11 -12.76 -0.75
CA ALA A 405 -7.27 -12.91 0.14
C ALA A 405 -7.57 -11.66 0.99
N SER A 406 -6.60 -10.78 1.20
CA SER A 406 -6.73 -9.62 2.09
C SER A 406 -6.42 -8.28 1.44
N THR A 407 -5.79 -8.26 0.27
CA THR A 407 -5.33 -7.02 -0.37
C THR A 407 -5.66 -6.95 -1.85
N VAL A 408 -5.82 -5.72 -2.35
CA VAL A 408 -5.76 -5.35 -3.75
C VAL A 408 -4.37 -4.78 -4.02
N GLY A 409 -3.61 -5.38 -4.92
CA GLY A 409 -2.31 -4.86 -5.39
C GLY A 409 -2.51 -4.03 -6.64
N VAL A 410 -2.07 -2.78 -6.63
CA VAL A 410 -2.07 -1.89 -7.78
C VAL A 410 -0.63 -1.63 -8.20
N THR A 411 -0.29 -2.01 -9.42
CA THR A 411 0.99 -1.72 -10.04
C THR A 411 0.81 -0.66 -11.13
N ILE A 412 1.56 0.43 -11.06
CA ILE A 412 1.69 1.43 -12.12
C ILE A 412 3.16 1.53 -12.49
N GLY A 413 3.49 1.21 -13.74
CA GLY A 413 4.86 1.05 -14.20
C GLY A 413 5.57 -0.06 -13.42
N THR A 414 6.57 0.29 -12.61
CA THR A 414 7.31 -0.66 -11.75
C THR A 414 6.92 -0.56 -10.27
N THR A 415 6.07 0.38 -9.90
CA THR A 415 5.71 0.65 -8.51
C THR A 415 4.45 -0.09 -8.14
N THR A 416 4.47 -0.82 -7.01
CA THR A 416 3.29 -1.54 -6.50
C THR A 416 2.90 -1.02 -5.13
N VAL A 417 1.61 -0.71 -4.96
CA VAL A 417 1.00 -0.33 -3.68
C VAL A 417 -0.10 -1.33 -3.34
N ASN A 418 -0.12 -1.78 -2.10
CA ASN A 418 -1.16 -2.69 -1.61
C ASN A 418 -2.24 -1.90 -0.88
N TYR A 419 -3.49 -2.34 -1.02
CA TYR A 419 -4.66 -1.77 -0.36
C TYR A 419 -5.38 -2.90 0.37
N ASP A 420 -5.75 -2.69 1.62
CA ASP A 420 -6.62 -3.66 2.30
C ASP A 420 -7.96 -3.74 1.56
N ILE A 421 -8.43 -4.97 1.30
CA ILE A 421 -9.59 -5.19 0.43
C ILE A 421 -10.86 -4.49 0.95
N GLY A 422 -11.00 -4.35 2.27
CA GLY A 422 -12.12 -3.63 2.88
C GLY A 422 -12.06 -2.11 2.72
N ALA A 423 -10.90 -1.54 2.40
CA ALA A 423 -10.72 -0.10 2.18
C ALA A 423 -11.15 0.34 0.78
N VAL A 424 -11.32 -0.59 -0.16
CA VAL A 424 -11.61 -0.31 -1.58
C VAL A 424 -12.98 -0.86 -1.95
N SER A 425 -13.92 0.02 -2.29
CA SER A 425 -15.26 -0.39 -2.74
C SER A 425 -15.35 -0.65 -4.25
N ALA A 426 -14.48 0.01 -5.02
CA ALA A 426 -14.34 -0.12 -6.46
C ALA A 426 -12.98 0.46 -6.86
N VAL A 427 -12.44 0.04 -8.00
CA VAL A 427 -11.30 0.71 -8.63
C VAL A 427 -11.81 1.49 -9.82
N VAL A 428 -11.54 2.79 -9.88
CA VAL A 428 -11.87 3.65 -11.01
C VAL A 428 -10.58 3.96 -11.75
N LEU A 429 -10.47 3.50 -13.00
CA LEU A 429 -9.35 3.69 -13.90
C LEU A 429 -9.68 4.81 -14.88
N ASN A 430 -8.98 5.93 -14.74
CA ASN A 430 -9.00 7.01 -15.71
C ASN A 430 -7.66 6.99 -16.44
N THR A 431 -7.66 6.50 -17.68
CA THR A 431 -6.47 6.57 -18.53
C THR A 431 -6.49 7.87 -19.33
N GLN A 432 -5.36 8.59 -19.37
CA GLN A 432 -5.23 9.86 -20.10
C GLN A 432 -4.29 9.69 -21.28
N ASP A 433 -4.74 10.01 -22.50
CA ASP A 433 -4.01 10.28 -23.77
C ASP A 433 -2.76 9.44 -24.18
N GLY A 434 -2.27 8.52 -23.35
CA GLY A 434 -1.14 7.64 -23.57
C GLY A 434 -1.59 6.24 -23.97
N ASP A 435 -0.69 5.47 -24.60
CA ASP A 435 -0.98 4.09 -25.01
C ASP A 435 -0.84 3.16 -23.80
N ASP A 436 -1.85 3.18 -22.92
CA ASP A 436 -1.83 2.46 -21.67
C ASP A 436 -2.16 0.97 -21.86
N THR A 437 -1.47 0.12 -21.10
CA THR A 437 -1.78 -1.30 -20.98
C THR A 437 -2.43 -1.57 -19.63
N VAL A 438 -3.69 -1.98 -19.64
CA VAL A 438 -4.47 -2.27 -18.44
C VAL A 438 -4.72 -3.76 -18.30
N ILE A 439 -4.34 -4.33 -17.17
CA ILE A 439 -4.55 -5.75 -16.85
C ILE A 439 -5.34 -5.84 -15.55
N THR A 440 -6.55 -6.39 -15.59
CA THR A 440 -7.41 -6.54 -14.41
C THR A 440 -7.52 -7.99 -13.99
N ASN A 441 -7.14 -8.28 -12.74
CA ASN A 441 -7.29 -9.59 -12.11
C ASN A 441 -7.79 -9.43 -10.67
N LEU A 442 -8.99 -8.85 -10.53
CA LEU A 442 -9.66 -8.65 -9.25
C LEU A 442 -10.86 -9.58 -9.11
N PRO A 443 -11.29 -9.93 -7.89
CA PRO A 443 -12.52 -10.69 -7.70
C PRO A 443 -13.73 -9.84 -8.09
N ALA A 444 -14.85 -10.48 -8.43
CA ALA A 444 -16.10 -9.79 -8.75
C ALA A 444 -16.64 -8.89 -7.61
N THR A 445 -16.17 -9.08 -6.37
CA THR A 445 -16.51 -8.25 -5.20
C THR A 445 -15.89 -6.87 -5.22
N VAL A 446 -14.85 -6.64 -6.05
CA VAL A 446 -14.22 -5.33 -6.25
C VAL A 446 -14.39 -4.95 -7.72
N PRO A 447 -15.49 -4.27 -8.09
CA PRO A 447 -15.71 -3.88 -9.48
C PRO A 447 -14.63 -2.89 -9.96
N VAL A 448 -14.25 -3.04 -11.22
CA VAL A 448 -13.35 -2.10 -11.89
C VAL A 448 -14.17 -1.26 -12.85
N HIS A 449 -14.17 0.06 -12.68
CA HIS A 449 -14.77 1.01 -13.60
C HIS A 449 -13.67 1.59 -14.48
N PHE A 450 -13.82 1.46 -15.79
CA PHE A 450 -12.88 2.01 -16.76
C PHE A 450 -13.53 3.18 -17.49
N ASN A 451 -12.81 4.30 -17.53
CA ASN A 451 -13.27 5.60 -18.02
C ASN A 451 -12.17 6.27 -18.86
N GLY A 452 -11.66 5.55 -19.86
CA GLY A 452 -10.29 5.81 -20.34
C GLY A 452 -10.08 5.74 -21.84
N GLY A 453 -11.05 5.27 -22.63
CA GLY A 453 -10.83 4.96 -24.03
C GLY A 453 -10.68 6.20 -24.93
N ASN A 454 -9.46 6.60 -25.25
CA ASN A 454 -9.18 7.54 -26.34
C ASN A 454 -8.91 6.82 -27.69
N GLY A 455 -8.74 5.49 -27.64
CA GLY A 455 -8.52 4.61 -28.79
C GLY A 455 -7.16 3.93 -28.84
N SER A 456 -6.25 4.24 -27.92
CA SER A 456 -4.92 3.66 -27.84
C SER A 456 -4.78 2.56 -26.78
N GLU A 457 -5.74 2.44 -25.87
CA GLU A 457 -5.61 1.57 -24.70
C GLU A 457 -5.76 0.09 -25.05
N THR A 458 -4.88 -0.73 -24.47
CA THR A 458 -5.00 -2.19 -24.51
C THR A 458 -5.48 -2.70 -23.17
N VAL A 459 -6.66 -3.34 -23.15
CA VAL A 459 -7.29 -3.82 -21.93
C VAL A 459 -7.38 -5.34 -21.93
N THR A 460 -6.85 -5.97 -20.89
CA THR A 460 -6.94 -7.41 -20.64
C THR A 460 -7.67 -7.69 -19.33
N VAL A 461 -8.80 -8.39 -19.43
CA VAL A 461 -9.62 -8.78 -18.27
C VAL A 461 -9.35 -10.26 -17.98
N ASN A 462 -8.50 -10.53 -17.00
CA ASN A 462 -8.15 -11.89 -16.58
C ASN A 462 -9.07 -12.45 -15.49
N GLY A 463 -9.74 -11.57 -14.74
CA GLY A 463 -10.70 -11.95 -13.71
C GLY A 463 -11.54 -10.77 -13.23
N GLY A 464 -12.72 -11.07 -12.69
CA GLY A 464 -13.62 -10.08 -12.11
C GLY A 464 -14.62 -9.49 -13.08
N ASN A 465 -15.18 -8.35 -12.69
CA ASN A 465 -16.15 -7.59 -13.47
C ASN A 465 -15.58 -6.21 -13.80
N LEU A 466 -15.16 -6.04 -15.05
CA LEU A 466 -14.83 -4.75 -15.63
C LEU A 466 -16.12 -4.09 -16.12
N ARG A 467 -16.30 -2.81 -15.81
CA ARG A 467 -17.44 -2.01 -16.25
C ARG A 467 -16.95 -0.78 -16.99
N PHE A 468 -17.34 -0.66 -18.24
CA PHE A 468 -17.17 0.55 -19.04
C PHE A 468 -18.30 1.51 -18.67
N THR A 469 -17.94 2.68 -18.13
CA THR A 469 -18.96 3.66 -17.69
C THR A 469 -19.13 4.84 -18.63
N THR A 470 -18.33 4.87 -19.69
CA THR A 470 -18.41 5.84 -20.78
C THR A 470 -18.51 5.13 -22.13
N ASN A 471 -18.72 5.89 -23.20
CA ASN A 471 -18.56 5.41 -24.56
C ASN A 471 -17.05 5.17 -24.78
N GLU A 472 -16.64 3.94 -25.04
CA GLU A 472 -15.22 3.56 -25.02
C GLU A 472 -14.67 3.34 -26.42
N ARG A 473 -13.40 3.74 -26.59
CA ARG A 473 -12.58 3.38 -27.73
C ARG A 473 -11.27 2.78 -27.26
N LEU A 474 -10.96 1.55 -27.67
CA LEU A 474 -9.79 0.79 -27.24
C LEU A 474 -8.97 0.34 -28.44
N ALA A 475 -7.65 0.24 -28.32
CA ALA A 475 -6.82 -0.42 -29.32
C ALA A 475 -7.05 -1.94 -29.32
N ALA A 476 -7.24 -2.53 -28.14
CA ALA A 476 -7.54 -3.95 -28.01
C ALA A 476 -8.29 -4.27 -26.72
N LEU A 477 -9.22 -5.22 -26.80
CA LEU A 477 -9.88 -5.82 -25.64
C LEU A 477 -9.72 -7.33 -25.67
N THR A 478 -9.18 -7.88 -24.58
CA THR A 478 -9.10 -9.33 -24.34
C THR A 478 -9.89 -9.69 -23.08
N VAL A 479 -10.83 -10.62 -23.18
CA VAL A 479 -11.61 -11.13 -22.04
C VAL A 479 -11.36 -12.63 -21.86
N ALA A 480 -10.67 -12.96 -20.77
CA ALA A 480 -10.27 -14.32 -20.43
C ALA A 480 -11.43 -15.17 -19.90
N ALA A 481 -11.17 -16.46 -19.67
CA ALA A 481 -12.15 -17.42 -19.21
C ALA A 481 -12.69 -17.04 -17.82
N GLY A 482 -14.02 -16.95 -17.69
CA GLY A 482 -14.68 -16.58 -16.44
C GLY A 482 -14.58 -15.09 -16.06
N ALA A 483 -13.97 -14.25 -16.90
CA ALA A 483 -13.95 -12.81 -16.74
C ALA A 483 -15.16 -12.15 -17.43
N LYS A 484 -15.60 -11.01 -16.90
CA LYS A 484 -16.71 -10.24 -17.46
C LYS A 484 -16.31 -8.79 -17.74
N ALA A 485 -16.65 -8.28 -18.91
CA ALA A 485 -16.63 -6.87 -19.28
C ALA A 485 -18.05 -6.42 -19.63
N THR A 486 -18.52 -5.34 -19.02
CA THR A 486 -19.92 -4.87 -19.14
C THR A 486 -19.96 -3.40 -19.50
N MET A 487 -20.84 -2.99 -20.42
CA MET A 487 -21.16 -1.58 -20.62
C MET A 487 -22.30 -1.11 -19.70
N VAL A 488 -22.41 0.20 -19.49
CA VAL A 488 -23.61 0.80 -18.90
C VAL A 488 -24.68 0.93 -19.99
N ALA A 489 -25.94 0.63 -19.67
CA ALA A 489 -27.05 0.82 -20.60
C ALA A 489 -27.20 2.28 -21.04
N ASN A 490 -27.17 2.52 -22.35
CA ASN A 490 -27.35 3.85 -22.94
C ASN A 490 -28.10 3.83 -24.28
N GLY A 491 -28.08 2.72 -25.03
CA GLY A 491 -28.72 2.56 -26.34
C GLY A 491 -27.94 3.23 -27.48
N ASN A 492 -27.31 4.38 -27.22
CA ASN A 492 -26.59 5.17 -28.23
C ASN A 492 -25.06 5.11 -28.11
N TRP A 493 -24.51 4.24 -27.26
CA TRP A 493 -23.06 4.06 -27.15
C TRP A 493 -22.59 2.85 -27.94
N ALA A 494 -21.28 2.78 -28.20
CA ALA A 494 -20.65 1.64 -28.81
C ALA A 494 -19.41 1.23 -28.00
N LEU A 495 -19.19 -0.07 -27.85
CA LEU A 495 -17.86 -0.58 -27.51
C LEU A 495 -17.03 -0.58 -28.79
N HIS A 496 -16.12 0.38 -28.94
CA HIS A 496 -15.24 0.45 -30.10
C HIS A 496 -13.88 -0.13 -29.74
N THR A 497 -13.46 -1.17 -30.46
CA THR A 497 -12.14 -1.82 -30.26
C THR A 497 -11.38 -1.95 -31.58
N GLY A 498 -10.06 -1.83 -31.53
CA GLY A 498 -9.20 -2.18 -32.66
C GLY A 498 -9.24 -3.69 -32.93
N THR A 499 -8.99 -4.48 -31.89
CA THR A 499 -9.15 -5.94 -31.89
C THR A 499 -9.93 -6.41 -30.67
N LEU A 500 -10.72 -7.47 -30.85
CA LEU A 500 -11.52 -8.09 -29.79
C LEU A 500 -11.22 -9.59 -29.71
N SER A 501 -10.87 -10.07 -28.52
CA SER A 501 -10.72 -11.49 -28.22
C SER A 501 -11.53 -11.86 -26.98
N VAL A 502 -12.48 -12.79 -27.13
CA VAL A 502 -13.32 -13.28 -26.02
C VAL A 502 -13.15 -14.79 -25.94
N SER A 503 -12.71 -15.29 -24.79
CA SER A 503 -12.64 -16.73 -24.56
C SER A 503 -14.04 -17.37 -24.51
N SER A 504 -14.15 -18.68 -24.70
CA SER A 504 -15.44 -19.39 -24.74
C SER A 504 -16.30 -19.26 -23.48
N THR A 505 -15.69 -18.97 -22.32
CA THR A 505 -16.39 -18.70 -21.05
C THR A 505 -16.17 -17.29 -20.54
N GLY A 506 -15.51 -16.43 -21.32
CA GLY A 506 -15.45 -14.99 -21.07
C GLY A 506 -16.77 -14.33 -21.47
N HIS A 507 -17.06 -13.15 -20.95
CA HIS A 507 -18.32 -12.47 -21.19
C HIS A 507 -18.11 -10.99 -21.49
N VAL A 508 -18.55 -10.55 -22.67
CA VAL A 508 -18.72 -9.14 -23.03
C VAL A 508 -20.22 -8.85 -23.09
N ASP A 509 -20.70 -8.04 -22.17
CA ASP A 509 -22.10 -7.66 -22.05
C ASP A 509 -22.25 -6.19 -22.47
N LEU A 510 -22.76 -5.98 -23.68
CA LEU A 510 -22.96 -4.66 -24.26
C LEU A 510 -24.14 -3.93 -23.63
N THR A 511 -25.04 -4.64 -22.94
CA THR A 511 -26.17 -4.06 -22.21
C THR A 511 -26.93 -2.98 -23.00
N ASN A 512 -27.44 -3.31 -24.20
CA ASN A 512 -28.15 -2.45 -25.17
C ASN A 512 -27.31 -1.52 -26.06
N ASN A 513 -25.98 -1.60 -26.01
CA ASN A 513 -25.10 -0.77 -26.83
C ASN A 513 -24.59 -1.53 -28.07
N ASP A 514 -24.05 -0.76 -29.01
CA ASP A 514 -23.42 -1.27 -30.24
C ASP A 514 -22.01 -1.82 -29.97
N LEU A 515 -21.47 -2.55 -30.95
CA LEU A 515 -20.08 -3.01 -30.97
C LEU A 515 -19.43 -2.67 -32.32
N ILE A 516 -18.20 -2.15 -32.26
CA ILE A 516 -17.35 -1.87 -33.43
C ILE A 516 -16.01 -2.58 -33.22
N VAL A 517 -15.58 -3.39 -34.20
CA VAL A 517 -14.28 -4.06 -34.20
C VAL A 517 -13.55 -3.74 -35.51
N GLU A 518 -12.50 -2.91 -35.45
CA GLU A 518 -11.79 -2.41 -36.65
C GLU A 518 -11.07 -3.49 -37.45
N SER A 519 -10.62 -4.55 -36.77
CA SER A 519 -9.87 -5.66 -37.38
C SER A 519 -10.23 -6.99 -36.73
N GLY A 520 -10.63 -7.96 -37.55
CA GLY A 520 -10.96 -9.31 -37.10
C GLY A 520 -11.58 -10.15 -38.22
N SER A 521 -11.97 -11.38 -37.88
CA SER A 521 -12.71 -12.27 -38.77
C SER A 521 -14.21 -12.10 -38.50
N PHE A 522 -14.97 -11.65 -39.52
CA PHE A 522 -16.42 -11.51 -39.40
C PHE A 522 -17.06 -12.84 -38.97
N SER A 523 -16.69 -13.95 -39.60
CA SER A 523 -17.25 -15.26 -39.30
C SER A 523 -17.01 -15.71 -37.85
N ASP A 524 -15.81 -15.46 -37.31
CA ASP A 524 -15.49 -15.87 -35.94
C ASP A 524 -16.22 -15.01 -34.91
N LEU A 525 -16.30 -13.69 -35.16
CA LEU A 525 -17.03 -12.77 -34.28
C LEU A 525 -18.53 -13.06 -34.34
N TRP A 526 -19.08 -13.28 -35.54
CA TRP A 526 -20.47 -13.64 -35.76
C TRP A 526 -20.83 -14.95 -35.07
N ALA A 527 -19.99 -15.99 -35.20
CA ALA A 527 -20.20 -17.26 -34.51
C ALA A 527 -20.22 -17.08 -32.98
N THR A 528 -19.38 -16.19 -32.45
CA THR A 528 -19.34 -15.88 -31.01
C THR A 528 -20.62 -15.19 -30.54
N VAL A 529 -21.12 -14.21 -31.29
CA VAL A 529 -22.38 -13.51 -30.98
C VAL A 529 -23.57 -14.45 -31.09
N LEU A 530 -23.71 -15.17 -32.21
CA LEU A 530 -24.86 -16.04 -32.47
C LEU A 530 -25.00 -17.17 -31.45
N ALA A 531 -23.88 -17.77 -31.02
CA ALA A 531 -23.90 -18.83 -30.01
C ALA A 531 -24.28 -18.33 -28.60
N SER A 532 -24.27 -17.02 -28.38
CA SER A 532 -24.20 -16.43 -27.05
C SER A 532 -25.26 -15.36 -26.77
N PHE A 533 -25.88 -14.78 -27.80
CA PHE A 533 -26.76 -13.62 -27.65
C PHE A 533 -27.94 -13.92 -26.70
N GLY A 534 -28.17 -13.02 -25.73
CA GLY A 534 -29.13 -13.23 -24.63
C GLY A 534 -28.69 -14.24 -23.56
N GLY A 535 -27.50 -14.84 -23.68
CA GLY A 535 -26.91 -15.79 -22.72
C GLY A 535 -26.09 -15.12 -21.62
N THR A 536 -25.21 -15.91 -20.98
CA THR A 536 -24.37 -15.49 -19.85
C THR A 536 -22.85 -15.55 -20.11
N THR A 537 -22.45 -15.92 -21.33
CA THR A 537 -21.05 -16.00 -21.80
C THR A 537 -20.99 -15.52 -23.24
N GLY A 538 -19.81 -15.28 -23.80
CA GLY A 538 -19.60 -14.78 -25.15
C GLY A 538 -19.90 -13.28 -25.27
N ILE A 539 -20.46 -12.85 -26.39
CA ILE A 539 -20.86 -11.46 -26.62
C ILE A 539 -22.38 -11.38 -26.55
N THR A 540 -22.91 -10.58 -25.63
CA THR A 540 -24.34 -10.49 -25.35
C THR A 540 -24.80 -9.05 -25.24
N SER A 541 -26.11 -8.85 -25.33
CA SER A 541 -26.78 -7.60 -25.01
C SER A 541 -28.10 -7.90 -24.31
N THR A 542 -28.79 -6.88 -23.79
CA THR A 542 -30.14 -7.04 -23.25
C THR A 542 -31.07 -7.52 -24.37
N THR A 543 -31.92 -8.50 -24.12
CA THR A 543 -32.93 -8.92 -25.11
C THR A 543 -34.11 -9.60 -24.42
N ASP A 544 -35.31 -9.41 -24.96
CA ASP A 544 -36.51 -10.18 -24.61
C ASP A 544 -36.85 -11.27 -25.65
N GLY A 545 -35.97 -11.46 -26.64
CA GLY A 545 -36.14 -12.36 -27.77
C GLY A 545 -36.51 -11.66 -29.08
N THR A 546 -36.86 -10.36 -29.05
CA THR A 546 -37.17 -9.59 -30.27
C THR A 546 -36.00 -8.73 -30.75
N GLN A 547 -34.97 -8.53 -29.93
CA GLN A 547 -33.77 -7.78 -30.32
C GLN A 547 -32.65 -8.71 -30.78
N ILE A 548 -31.75 -8.16 -31.58
CA ILE A 548 -30.54 -8.81 -32.11
C ILE A 548 -29.37 -7.83 -32.07
N LEU A 549 -28.15 -8.36 -32.17
CA LEU A 549 -27.00 -7.58 -32.57
C LEU A 549 -26.79 -7.79 -34.08
N ALA A 550 -27.42 -6.94 -34.90
CA ALA A 550 -27.35 -7.02 -36.36
C ALA A 550 -25.94 -6.68 -36.83
N MET A 551 -25.26 -7.65 -37.45
CA MET A 551 -23.85 -7.55 -37.79
C MET A 551 -23.61 -7.43 -39.29
N PHE A 552 -22.71 -6.53 -39.67
CA PHE A 552 -22.23 -6.40 -41.04
C PHE A 552 -20.76 -5.99 -41.11
N ASP A 553 -20.11 -6.33 -42.22
CA ASP A 553 -18.77 -5.85 -42.57
C ASP A 553 -18.91 -4.49 -43.27
N ASN A 554 -18.23 -3.49 -42.74
CA ASN A 554 -18.28 -2.12 -43.24
C ASN A 554 -17.69 -1.98 -44.65
N ALA A 555 -16.99 -2.99 -45.17
CA ALA A 555 -16.61 -3.03 -46.58
C ALA A 555 -17.84 -3.02 -47.51
N TYR A 556 -19.00 -3.45 -47.02
CA TYR A 556 -20.28 -3.40 -47.73
C TYR A 556 -21.18 -2.24 -47.30
N GLY A 557 -21.12 -1.82 -46.03
CA GLY A 557 -21.89 -0.68 -45.51
C GLY A 557 -21.37 0.67 -46.00
N GLY A 558 -20.05 0.84 -46.07
CA GLY A 558 -19.41 2.08 -46.53
C GLY A 558 -19.49 3.23 -45.54
N GLU A 559 -19.74 2.94 -44.26
CA GLU A 559 -19.84 3.93 -43.20
C GLU A 559 -18.47 4.54 -42.91
N THR A 560 -18.46 5.85 -42.67
CA THR A 560 -17.25 6.57 -42.22
C THR A 560 -17.33 6.95 -40.75
N THR A 561 -18.54 6.91 -40.18
CA THR A 561 -18.81 7.13 -38.77
C THR A 561 -19.93 6.21 -38.28
N TRP A 562 -19.83 5.70 -37.06
CA TRP A 562 -20.89 4.92 -36.40
C TRP A 562 -20.99 5.29 -34.92
N SER A 563 -22.19 5.66 -34.45
CA SER A 563 -22.45 6.03 -33.04
C SER A 563 -21.43 7.05 -32.48
N GLY A 564 -21.03 8.01 -33.32
CA GLY A 564 -20.07 9.08 -33.00
C GLY A 564 -18.58 8.72 -33.17
N HIS A 565 -18.26 7.47 -33.52
CA HIS A 565 -16.90 7.00 -33.76
C HIS A 565 -16.54 7.05 -35.24
N THR A 566 -15.32 7.47 -35.58
CA THR A 566 -14.76 7.20 -36.91
C THR A 566 -14.53 5.71 -37.06
N VAL A 567 -15.02 5.10 -38.14
CA VAL A 567 -14.87 3.66 -38.40
C VAL A 567 -14.06 3.40 -39.65
N GLY A 568 -13.20 2.38 -39.62
CA GLY A 568 -12.44 1.92 -40.78
C GLY A 568 -13.29 1.18 -41.79
N ALA A 569 -12.85 1.16 -43.05
CA ALA A 569 -13.53 0.45 -44.14
C ALA A 569 -13.56 -1.08 -43.97
N SER A 570 -12.72 -1.63 -43.08
CA SER A 570 -12.69 -3.06 -42.73
C SER A 570 -13.35 -3.36 -41.38
N ALA A 571 -13.96 -2.37 -40.74
CA ALA A 571 -14.57 -2.55 -39.43
C ALA A 571 -15.77 -3.50 -39.52
N ILE A 572 -15.96 -4.32 -38.51
CA ILE A 572 -17.18 -5.09 -38.29
C ILE A 572 -18.05 -4.27 -37.35
N ILE A 573 -19.27 -3.96 -37.81
CA ILE A 573 -20.24 -3.18 -37.05
C ILE A 573 -21.36 -4.12 -36.61
N ALA A 574 -21.74 -4.00 -35.35
CA ALA A 574 -22.77 -4.81 -34.74
C ALA A 574 -23.75 -3.85 -34.04
N LYS A 575 -24.89 -3.59 -34.68
CA LYS A 575 -25.92 -2.68 -34.18
C LYS A 575 -26.87 -3.42 -33.25
N TYR A 576 -27.14 -2.87 -32.08
CA TYR A 576 -28.25 -3.34 -31.26
C TYR A 576 -29.57 -2.84 -31.84
N THR A 577 -30.41 -3.74 -32.35
CA THR A 577 -31.71 -3.37 -32.93
C THR A 577 -32.74 -4.51 -32.85
N TYR A 578 -33.94 -4.31 -33.38
CA TYR A 578 -34.99 -5.33 -33.50
C TYR A 578 -34.70 -6.32 -34.63
N MET A 579 -35.13 -7.57 -34.45
CA MET A 579 -35.18 -8.52 -35.55
C MET A 579 -36.15 -8.01 -36.63
N GLY A 580 -35.68 -7.88 -37.86
CA GLY A 580 -36.47 -7.33 -38.97
C GLY A 580 -36.25 -5.85 -39.27
N ASP A 581 -35.51 -5.12 -38.41
CA ASP A 581 -35.01 -3.77 -38.74
C ASP A 581 -33.79 -3.89 -39.66
N LEU A 582 -34.05 -3.94 -40.96
CA LEU A 582 -33.04 -4.16 -42.00
C LEU A 582 -32.37 -2.86 -42.44
N ASN A 583 -33.07 -1.74 -42.31
CA ASN A 583 -32.52 -0.42 -42.63
C ASN A 583 -31.75 0.24 -41.46
N LEU A 584 -31.78 -0.41 -40.28
CA LEU A 584 -31.07 -0.04 -39.06
C LEU A 584 -31.53 1.30 -38.44
N ASP A 585 -32.79 1.69 -38.66
CA ASP A 585 -33.37 2.93 -38.15
C ASP A 585 -33.97 2.81 -36.73
N GLY A 586 -33.92 1.60 -36.15
CA GLY A 586 -34.43 1.29 -34.82
C GLY A 586 -35.92 0.90 -34.81
N GLN A 587 -36.54 0.72 -35.97
CA GLN A 587 -37.94 0.37 -36.14
C GLN A 587 -38.09 -0.82 -37.09
N VAL A 588 -39.19 -1.56 -36.97
CA VAL A 588 -39.57 -2.61 -37.93
C VAL A 588 -40.83 -2.15 -38.64
N THR A 589 -40.68 -1.59 -39.84
CA THR A 589 -41.78 -1.00 -40.60
C THR A 589 -41.85 -1.50 -42.05
N GLY A 590 -42.78 -0.93 -42.83
CA GLY A 590 -43.01 -1.35 -44.21
C GLY A 590 -41.83 -1.09 -45.15
N ASP A 591 -40.89 -0.23 -44.78
CA ASP A 591 -39.70 0.07 -45.58
C ASP A 591 -38.61 -1.01 -45.45
N ASP A 592 -38.58 -1.80 -44.39
CA ASP A 592 -37.66 -2.94 -44.26
C ASP A 592 -37.87 -3.99 -45.34
N TYR A 593 -39.12 -4.23 -45.76
CA TYR A 593 -39.43 -5.14 -46.87
C TYR A 593 -38.73 -4.73 -48.17
N THR A 594 -38.48 -3.44 -48.36
CA THR A 594 -37.84 -2.95 -49.59
C THR A 594 -36.40 -3.44 -49.73
N VAL A 595 -35.74 -3.74 -48.60
CA VAL A 595 -34.38 -4.31 -48.58
C VAL A 595 -34.41 -5.76 -49.10
N ILE A 596 -35.39 -6.55 -48.68
CA ILE A 596 -35.61 -7.93 -49.14
C ILE A 596 -35.98 -7.95 -50.62
N ASP A 597 -36.99 -7.17 -51.02
CA ASP A 597 -37.49 -7.10 -52.39
C ASP A 597 -36.39 -6.75 -53.40
N SER A 598 -35.45 -5.90 -52.98
CA SER A 598 -34.32 -5.45 -53.81
C SER A 598 -33.25 -6.53 -54.03
N ASN A 599 -33.24 -7.59 -53.21
CA ASN A 599 -32.22 -8.63 -53.20
C ASN A 599 -32.79 -10.05 -53.25
N LEU A 600 -34.08 -10.22 -53.57
CA LEU A 600 -34.75 -11.52 -53.60
C LEU A 600 -34.04 -12.53 -54.51
N ASP A 601 -34.00 -13.80 -54.07
CA ASP A 601 -33.34 -14.93 -54.74
C ASP A 601 -31.82 -14.74 -54.90
N THR A 602 -31.18 -14.00 -53.99
CA THR A 602 -29.73 -13.84 -53.95
C THR A 602 -29.09 -14.53 -52.76
N THR A 603 -27.80 -14.85 -52.88
CA THR A 603 -26.96 -15.32 -51.78
C THR A 603 -26.01 -14.19 -51.39
N PRO A 604 -26.26 -13.49 -50.28
CA PRO A 604 -25.39 -12.43 -49.80
C PRO A 604 -23.95 -12.92 -49.59
N PRO A 605 -22.94 -12.13 -49.97
CA PRO A 605 -21.58 -12.34 -49.46
C PRO A 605 -21.54 -12.33 -47.93
N VAL A 606 -20.66 -13.14 -47.34
CA VAL A 606 -20.41 -13.16 -45.89
C VAL A 606 -20.13 -11.74 -45.40
N GLY A 607 -20.81 -11.34 -44.31
CA GLY A 607 -20.71 -9.97 -43.78
C GLY A 607 -21.70 -8.97 -44.37
N SER A 608 -22.52 -9.35 -45.36
CA SER A 608 -23.54 -8.46 -45.95
C SER A 608 -24.97 -9.00 -45.89
N ALA A 609 -25.20 -10.13 -45.22
CA ALA A 609 -26.51 -10.79 -45.12
C ALA A 609 -27.61 -9.83 -44.65
N TRP A 610 -27.41 -9.20 -43.49
CA TRP A 610 -28.39 -8.25 -42.93
C TRP A 610 -28.67 -7.07 -43.86
N LEU A 611 -27.62 -6.41 -44.36
CA LEU A 611 -27.74 -5.26 -45.29
C LEU A 611 -28.42 -5.61 -46.63
N ARG A 612 -28.51 -6.90 -46.96
CA ARG A 612 -29.12 -7.40 -48.19
C ARG A 612 -30.46 -8.08 -47.95
N GLY A 613 -30.97 -8.07 -46.71
CA GLY A 613 -32.30 -8.58 -46.39
C GLY A 613 -32.40 -10.08 -46.13
N ASP A 614 -31.29 -10.76 -45.87
CA ASP A 614 -31.32 -12.10 -45.27
C ASP A 614 -31.54 -11.92 -43.75
N ALA A 615 -32.82 -11.76 -43.39
CA ALA A 615 -33.28 -11.39 -42.05
C ALA A 615 -33.32 -12.60 -41.11
N ASN A 616 -33.57 -13.80 -41.66
CA ASN A 616 -33.57 -15.05 -40.89
C ASN A 616 -32.15 -15.66 -40.75
N LEU A 617 -31.17 -15.12 -41.49
CA LEU A 617 -29.75 -15.45 -41.46
C LEU A 617 -29.46 -16.90 -41.90
N ASP A 618 -30.25 -17.41 -42.86
CA ASP A 618 -30.09 -18.75 -43.43
C ASP A 618 -29.13 -18.79 -44.64
N GLY A 619 -28.68 -17.62 -45.10
CA GLY A 619 -27.71 -17.44 -46.18
C GLY A 619 -28.34 -17.16 -47.55
N ILE A 620 -29.66 -17.09 -47.67
CA ILE A 620 -30.37 -16.77 -48.91
C ILE A 620 -31.46 -15.76 -48.64
N VAL A 621 -31.51 -14.68 -49.44
CA VAL A 621 -32.64 -13.74 -49.39
C VAL A 621 -33.82 -14.35 -50.12
N SER A 622 -34.85 -14.73 -49.37
CA SER A 622 -36.02 -15.44 -49.85
C SER A 622 -37.32 -14.82 -49.32
N ALA A 623 -38.46 -15.38 -49.73
CA ALA A 623 -39.74 -14.95 -49.18
C ALA A 623 -39.88 -15.27 -47.68
N ASP A 624 -39.10 -16.22 -47.14
CA ASP A 624 -39.18 -16.62 -45.74
C ASP A 624 -38.63 -15.51 -44.81
N ASP A 625 -37.74 -14.65 -45.30
CA ASP A 625 -37.22 -13.48 -44.57
C ASP A 625 -38.32 -12.47 -44.22
N ASN A 626 -39.34 -12.33 -45.06
CA ASN A 626 -40.50 -11.49 -44.76
C ASN A 626 -41.22 -11.93 -43.49
N THR A 627 -41.16 -13.23 -43.14
CA THR A 627 -41.76 -13.75 -41.91
C THR A 627 -41.11 -13.14 -40.66
N VAL A 628 -39.83 -12.78 -40.73
CA VAL A 628 -39.11 -12.12 -39.62
C VAL A 628 -39.66 -10.72 -39.42
N ILE A 629 -39.86 -9.97 -40.50
CA ILE A 629 -40.46 -8.63 -40.45
C ILE A 629 -41.93 -8.72 -39.99
N ASP A 630 -42.73 -9.61 -40.59
CA ASP A 630 -44.14 -9.82 -40.22
C ASP A 630 -44.32 -10.12 -38.73
N SER A 631 -43.40 -10.89 -38.15
CA SER A 631 -43.45 -11.29 -36.73
C SER A 631 -43.08 -10.16 -35.76
N ASN A 632 -42.38 -9.14 -36.24
CA ASN A 632 -41.86 -8.02 -35.44
C ASN A 632 -42.42 -6.65 -35.90
N LEU A 633 -43.35 -6.63 -36.86
CA LEU A 633 -43.87 -5.42 -37.47
C LEU A 633 -44.50 -4.50 -36.42
N GLY A 634 -44.12 -3.23 -36.46
CA GLY A 634 -44.59 -2.20 -35.53
C GLY A 634 -43.74 -2.06 -34.26
N LEU A 635 -42.71 -2.89 -34.07
CA LEU A 635 -41.72 -2.64 -33.03
C LEU A 635 -40.93 -1.36 -33.33
N GLY A 636 -40.62 -0.58 -32.28
CA GLY A 636 -39.96 0.72 -32.41
C GLY A 636 -40.88 1.86 -32.87
N GLU A 637 -42.11 1.61 -33.33
CA GLU A 637 -43.02 2.68 -33.76
C GLU A 637 -43.31 3.67 -32.61
N GLY A 638 -42.89 4.92 -32.81
CA GLY A 638 -43.06 6.01 -31.84
C GLY A 638 -41.98 6.10 -30.76
N ASN A 639 -41.12 5.09 -30.62
CA ASN A 639 -39.92 5.15 -29.78
C ASN A 639 -38.86 4.16 -30.33
N PRO A 640 -38.10 4.56 -31.37
CA PRO A 640 -37.04 3.73 -31.95
C PRO A 640 -35.96 3.36 -30.90
N LEU A 641 -35.34 2.20 -31.08
CA LEU A 641 -34.28 1.70 -30.20
C LEU A 641 -33.01 2.55 -30.22
#